data_AF-A0A2S0M157-F1
#
_entry.id   AF-A0A2S0M157-F1
#
_cell.length_a   1.000
_cell.length_b   1.000
_cell.length_c   1.000
_cell.angle_alpha   90.00
_cell.angle_beta   90.00
_cell.angle_gamma   90.00
#
_symmetry.space_group_name_H-M   'P 1'
#
loop_
_entity.id
_entity.type
_entity.pdbx_description
1 polymer ?
#
loop_
_entity_poly.entity_id
_entity_poly.type
_entity_poly.pdbx_seq_one_letter_code
_entity_poly.pdbx_strand_id
1 'polypeptide(L)'
;MATQRVQQLIDRKLELEAELALINSGLLDGDHTQATQKLAATIEDVTAADIALREAHAAADAVAAHNAAPGSALAHLSDDELRQHIDDRVSADEYTELLAVRDAAREHRDATAKAYADAMSAAGDDDPDALHKLAQARTDAYDAHCAYLEANAPVEEYKDVTAQAAAELGRRNPVPEWEGEQLGNCYKQGHYEPGTREWLEARQSGIGGSDVGPILGIDHHGRSTTDIKNSKLTEISDAELEAQAISLQSASGPLGRGHAWEPVIVRQFADDHPDLTVMSAKATWRNDDVPYSVVNVDAVLSSDGGDTVDGIFESKTGSDAAQWADGPPPGYRAQLAQYLHTTGLKYGVIAARIDDRETRYYRISVDEPIVEGGKPIAEHQEKLASTWKRWEAERQDPPGPRPNKGTFSWVKNPGTASSMEKNATTARDLAAYRGISQEKAASLIQDAVYAGKNPDHAVRDLYASYDPATDPDRRYVTVDFETNSRSASKGQIIQTGVVVTDGRGKVVERIDSLHGIDPRIRDSQGTGATSVHGITPAMVDGHTPFDQSVQRKRLATLLADPKTTLVAHNASFEKSWIRSHGIPTPRIIDTMRLRQRFDHGTVGSTNADFCQANGVDYVNGHNAAADADMTSRALHGFMRRLFHTPPGF
;
A
#
# COMPACT_ATOMS: atom_id res chain seq x y z
N MET A 1 22.82 -15.91 23.62
CA MET A 1 22.63 -15.10 24.86
C MET A 1 21.48 -14.10 24.71
N ALA A 2 21.36 -13.36 23.59
CA ALA A 2 20.25 -12.40 23.37
C ALA A 2 18.85 -13.06 23.28
N THR A 3 18.69 -14.16 22.53
CA THR A 3 17.43 -14.93 22.46
C THR A 3 16.95 -15.41 23.83
N GLN A 4 17.90 -15.83 24.68
CA GLN A 4 17.61 -16.28 26.05
C GLN A 4 17.17 -15.12 26.95
N ARG A 5 17.65 -13.90 26.70
CA ARG A 5 17.24 -12.69 27.41
C ARG A 5 15.83 -12.25 27.03
N VAL A 6 15.47 -12.31 25.74
CA VAL A 6 14.11 -12.04 25.27
C VAL A 6 13.13 -13.02 25.88
N GLN A 7 13.45 -14.33 25.87
CA GLN A 7 12.61 -15.34 26.50
C GLN A 7 12.40 -15.10 28.00
N GLN A 8 13.45 -14.75 28.74
CA GLN A 8 13.34 -14.41 30.16
C GLN A 8 12.43 -13.20 30.43
N LEU A 9 12.42 -12.21 29.55
CA LEU A 9 11.57 -11.03 29.67
C LEU A 9 10.10 -11.35 29.33
N ILE A 10 9.87 -12.24 28.35
CA ILE A 10 8.54 -12.75 28.01
C ILE A 10 7.96 -13.56 29.18
N ASP A 11 8.76 -14.46 29.76
CA ASP A 11 8.35 -15.25 30.93
C ASP A 11 8.00 -14.31 32.10
N ARG A 12 8.81 -13.27 32.32
CA ARG A 12 8.55 -12.26 33.35
C ARG A 12 7.30 -11.44 33.09
N LYS A 13 7.00 -11.10 31.83
CA LYS A 13 5.75 -10.44 31.42
C LYS A 13 4.55 -11.31 31.77
N LEU A 14 4.59 -12.60 31.41
CA LEU A 14 3.50 -13.55 31.69
C LEU A 14 3.24 -13.72 33.20
N GLU A 15 4.30 -13.75 34.01
CA GLU A 15 4.18 -13.75 35.48
C GLU A 15 3.46 -12.51 36.00
N LEU A 16 3.82 -11.31 35.51
CA LEU A 16 3.22 -10.04 35.92
C LEU A 16 1.76 -9.90 35.44
N GLU A 17 1.43 -10.45 34.26
CA GLU A 17 0.04 -10.52 33.76
C GLU A 17 -0.83 -11.42 34.65
N ALA A 18 -0.29 -12.58 35.06
CA ALA A 18 -0.97 -13.48 35.98
C ALA A 18 -1.15 -12.84 37.37
N GLU A 19 -0.12 -12.15 37.88
CA GLU A 19 -0.19 -11.41 39.15
C GLU A 19 -1.27 -10.32 39.10
N LEU A 20 -1.30 -9.51 38.03
CA LEU A 20 -2.29 -8.44 37.85
C LEU A 20 -3.72 -9.00 37.71
N ALA A 21 -3.90 -10.14 37.03
CA ALA A 21 -5.20 -10.81 36.94
C ALA A 21 -5.70 -11.31 38.30
N LEU A 22 -4.81 -11.80 39.16
CA LEU A 22 -5.14 -12.21 40.52
C LEU A 22 -5.48 -11.02 41.43
N ILE A 23 -4.77 -9.89 41.29
CA ILE A 23 -5.10 -8.63 41.98
C ILE A 23 -6.49 -8.12 41.56
N ASN A 24 -6.78 -8.11 40.25
CA ASN A 24 -8.05 -7.64 39.71
C ASN A 24 -9.25 -8.51 40.10
N SER A 25 -9.03 -9.80 40.36
CA SER A 25 -10.07 -10.71 40.83
C SER A 25 -10.24 -10.73 42.36
N GLY A 26 -9.43 -9.95 43.09
CA GLY A 26 -9.44 -9.92 44.56
C GLY A 26 -8.89 -11.18 45.21
N LEU A 27 -8.17 -12.02 44.44
CA LEU A 27 -7.55 -13.27 44.91
C LEU A 27 -6.12 -13.06 45.41
N LEU A 28 -5.52 -11.90 45.15
CA LEU A 28 -4.22 -11.47 45.64
C LEU A 28 -4.31 -10.02 46.14
N ASP A 29 -3.88 -9.76 47.37
CA ASP A 29 -3.76 -8.39 47.89
C ASP A 29 -2.52 -7.72 47.24
N GLY A 30 -2.73 -6.62 46.51
CA GLY A 30 -1.65 -5.90 45.83
C GLY A 30 -2.06 -4.52 45.31
N ASP A 31 -1.08 -3.65 45.10
CA ASP A 31 -1.28 -2.33 44.49
C ASP A 31 -1.40 -2.45 42.97
N HIS A 32 -2.63 -2.35 42.48
CA HIS A 32 -2.95 -2.39 41.05
C HIS A 32 -2.11 -1.41 40.22
N THR A 33 -1.89 -0.20 40.73
CA THR A 33 -1.16 0.85 40.00
C THR A 33 0.30 0.46 39.85
N GLN A 34 0.91 -0.05 40.93
CA GLN A 34 2.30 -0.49 40.91
C GLN A 34 2.50 -1.73 40.03
N ALA A 35 1.59 -2.70 40.07
CA ALA A 35 1.64 -3.89 39.23
C ALA A 35 1.51 -3.54 37.74
N THR A 36 0.60 -2.62 37.40
CA THR A 36 0.41 -2.11 36.04
C THR A 36 1.68 -1.40 35.53
N GLN A 37 2.32 -0.57 36.35
CA GLN A 37 3.56 0.12 35.97
C GLN A 37 4.73 -0.85 35.73
N LYS A 38 4.87 -1.90 36.55
CA LYS A 38 5.89 -2.93 36.35
C LYS A 38 5.67 -3.73 35.08
N LEU A 39 4.41 -4.06 34.77
CA LEU A 39 4.05 -4.74 33.53
C LEU A 39 4.38 -3.85 32.31
N ALA A 40 4.00 -2.57 32.34
CA ALA A 40 4.30 -1.62 31.27
C ALA A 40 5.81 -1.48 31.01
N ALA A 41 6.62 -1.29 32.06
CA ALA A 41 8.08 -1.23 31.93
C ALA A 41 8.67 -2.54 31.38
N THR A 42 8.13 -3.70 31.78
CA THR A 42 8.59 -5.00 31.27
C THR A 42 8.21 -5.18 29.80
N ILE A 43 7.07 -4.66 29.36
CA ILE A 43 6.66 -4.67 27.94
C ILE A 43 7.60 -3.80 27.10
N GLU A 44 7.98 -2.62 27.59
CA GLU A 44 8.98 -1.76 26.94
C GLU A 44 10.34 -2.48 26.84
N ASP A 45 10.79 -3.15 27.91
CA ASP A 45 12.03 -3.92 27.92
C ASP A 45 12.00 -5.13 26.95
N VAL A 46 10.87 -5.85 26.88
CA VAL A 46 10.66 -6.92 25.88
C VAL A 46 10.79 -6.35 24.47
N THR A 47 10.15 -5.21 24.22
CA THR A 47 10.13 -4.56 22.90
C THR A 47 11.54 -4.12 22.50
N ALA A 48 12.27 -3.45 23.40
CA ALA A 48 13.64 -3.03 23.15
C ALA A 48 14.59 -4.21 22.95
N ALA A 49 14.46 -5.28 23.74
CA ALA A 49 15.29 -6.47 23.60
C ALA A 49 15.00 -7.26 22.32
N ASP A 50 13.74 -7.29 21.87
CA ASP A 50 13.36 -7.93 20.61
C ASP A 50 13.84 -7.12 19.40
N ILE A 51 13.77 -5.79 19.45
CA ILE A 51 14.38 -4.90 18.44
C ILE A 51 15.89 -5.18 18.36
N ALA A 52 16.61 -5.18 19.48
CA ALA A 52 18.04 -5.45 19.50
C ALA A 52 18.40 -6.87 19.00
N LEU A 53 17.54 -7.88 19.25
CA LEU A 53 17.72 -9.23 18.73
C LEU A 53 17.53 -9.26 17.21
N ARG A 54 16.55 -8.52 16.68
CA ARG A 54 16.34 -8.38 15.23
C ARG A 54 17.49 -7.64 14.57
N GLU A 55 17.99 -6.56 15.17
CA GLU A 55 19.19 -5.86 14.68
C GLU A 55 20.41 -6.79 14.69
N ALA A 56 20.57 -7.62 15.73
CA ALA A 56 21.66 -8.59 15.80
C ALA A 56 21.51 -9.73 14.78
N HIS A 57 20.29 -10.21 14.50
CA HIS A 57 20.03 -11.18 13.45
C HIS A 57 20.22 -10.56 12.06
N ALA A 58 19.71 -9.35 11.83
CA ALA A 58 19.93 -8.60 10.60
C ALA A 58 21.41 -8.33 10.37
N ALA A 59 22.18 -8.00 11.41
CA ALA A 59 23.62 -7.86 11.33
C ALA A 59 24.32 -9.21 11.09
N ALA A 60 23.83 -10.31 11.66
CA ALA A 60 24.36 -11.65 11.41
C ALA A 60 24.04 -12.15 9.99
N ASP A 61 22.85 -11.84 9.48
CA ASP A 61 22.40 -12.12 8.11
C ASP A 61 23.13 -11.21 7.11
N ALA A 62 23.40 -9.96 7.47
CA ALA A 62 24.24 -9.04 6.69
C ALA A 62 25.70 -9.51 6.69
N VAL A 63 26.21 -10.08 7.80
CA VAL A 63 27.55 -10.71 7.85
C VAL A 63 27.56 -12.04 7.09
N ALA A 64 26.47 -12.81 7.07
CA ALA A 64 26.32 -13.99 6.24
C ALA A 64 26.24 -13.62 4.75
N ALA A 65 25.53 -12.54 4.39
CA ALA A 65 25.48 -11.96 3.05
C ALA A 65 26.83 -11.33 2.64
N HIS A 66 27.57 -10.74 3.58
CA HIS A 66 28.93 -10.24 3.37
C HIS A 66 29.93 -11.39 3.15
N ASN A 67 29.76 -12.51 3.86
CA ASN A 67 30.52 -13.74 3.63
C ASN A 67 30.06 -14.51 2.37
N ALA A 68 28.88 -14.19 1.85
CA ALA A 68 28.32 -14.67 0.58
C ALA A 68 28.39 -13.61 -0.53
N ALA A 69 29.25 -12.58 -0.40
CA ALA A 69 29.45 -11.58 -1.45
C ALA A 69 29.77 -12.29 -2.78
N PRO A 70 28.86 -12.24 -3.79
CA PRO A 70 29.09 -12.81 -5.09
C PRO A 70 30.15 -11.94 -5.77
N GLY A 71 31.36 -12.47 -5.80
CA GLY A 71 32.51 -11.74 -6.32
C GLY A 71 33.74 -12.63 -6.35
N SER A 72 33.98 -13.46 -5.34
CA SER A 72 35.16 -14.33 -5.34
C SER A 72 35.13 -15.42 -6.44
N ALA A 73 33.95 -15.96 -6.73
CA ALA A 73 33.77 -17.03 -7.73
C ALA A 73 33.53 -16.53 -9.15
N LEU A 74 33.14 -15.26 -9.38
CA LEU A 74 32.96 -14.71 -10.73
C LEU A 74 34.10 -13.77 -11.13
N ALA A 75 34.82 -13.19 -10.16
CA ALA A 75 35.87 -12.22 -10.46
C ALA A 75 37.04 -12.79 -11.28
N HIS A 76 37.28 -14.10 -11.22
CA HIS A 76 38.36 -14.76 -11.95
C HIS A 76 38.03 -15.03 -13.43
N LEU A 77 36.75 -14.97 -13.81
CA LEU A 77 36.32 -15.14 -15.20
C LEU A 77 36.72 -13.91 -16.01
N SER A 78 37.10 -14.08 -17.27
CA SER A 78 37.25 -13.01 -18.26
C SER A 78 35.89 -12.45 -18.69
N ASP A 79 35.87 -11.31 -19.39
CA ASP A 79 34.62 -10.71 -19.87
C ASP A 79 33.85 -11.62 -20.83
N ASP A 80 34.56 -12.37 -21.68
CA ASP A 80 33.95 -13.34 -22.60
C ASP A 80 33.39 -14.56 -21.85
N GLU A 81 34.09 -15.03 -20.82
CA GLU A 81 33.58 -16.10 -19.94
C GLU A 81 32.36 -15.64 -19.12
N LEU A 82 32.31 -14.37 -18.69
CA LEU A 82 31.14 -13.80 -18.03
C LEU A 82 29.95 -13.68 -18.97
N ARG A 83 30.15 -13.21 -20.21
CA ARG A 83 29.11 -13.19 -21.24
C ARG A 83 28.57 -14.59 -21.50
N GLN A 84 29.47 -15.54 -21.74
CA GLN A 84 29.08 -16.94 -21.96
C GLN A 84 28.33 -17.51 -20.75
N HIS A 85 28.77 -17.20 -19.52
CA HIS A 85 28.09 -17.64 -18.30
C HIS A 85 26.66 -17.09 -18.21
N ILE A 86 26.47 -15.80 -18.53
CA ILE A 86 25.14 -15.19 -18.58
C ILE A 86 24.29 -15.86 -19.67
N ASP A 87 24.84 -16.02 -20.88
CA ASP A 87 24.16 -16.63 -22.02
C ASP A 87 23.74 -18.08 -21.74
N ASP A 88 24.61 -18.87 -21.12
CA ASP A 88 24.33 -20.25 -20.70
C ASP A 88 23.19 -20.30 -19.68
N ARG A 89 23.16 -19.38 -18.71
CA ARG A 89 22.07 -19.29 -17.72
C ARG A 89 20.75 -18.88 -18.36
N VAL A 90 20.76 -17.83 -19.18
CA VAL A 90 19.51 -17.30 -19.74
C VAL A 90 18.95 -18.22 -20.83
N SER A 91 19.78 -19.06 -21.46
CA SER A 91 19.35 -20.07 -22.43
C SER A 91 19.09 -21.46 -21.84
N ALA A 92 19.38 -21.69 -20.55
CA ALA A 92 19.24 -22.99 -19.92
C ALA A 92 17.79 -23.52 -19.98
N ASP A 93 17.66 -24.83 -20.21
CA ASP A 93 16.39 -25.55 -20.18
C ASP A 93 15.71 -25.39 -18.81
N GLU A 94 16.47 -25.49 -17.72
CA GLU A 94 15.98 -25.26 -16.34
C GLU A 94 15.28 -23.90 -16.20
N TYR A 95 15.94 -22.82 -16.67
CA TYR A 95 15.33 -21.49 -16.58
C TYR A 95 14.08 -21.38 -17.46
N THR A 96 14.05 -22.07 -18.60
CA THR A 96 12.88 -22.09 -19.50
C THR A 96 11.70 -22.79 -18.83
N GLU A 97 11.96 -23.89 -18.13
CA GLU A 97 10.96 -24.61 -17.34
C GLU A 97 10.44 -23.76 -16.18
N LEU A 98 11.32 -23.05 -15.46
CA LEU A 98 10.92 -22.15 -14.37
C LEU A 98 10.00 -21.01 -14.87
N LEU A 99 10.35 -20.38 -16.00
CA LEU A 99 9.51 -19.34 -16.60
C LEU A 99 8.15 -19.89 -17.04
N ALA A 100 8.10 -21.07 -17.65
CA ALA A 100 6.85 -21.70 -18.08
C ALA A 100 5.90 -21.98 -16.90
N VAL A 101 6.44 -22.46 -15.77
CA VAL A 101 5.66 -22.70 -14.54
C VAL A 101 5.14 -21.39 -13.97
N ARG A 102 5.99 -20.36 -13.86
CA ARG A 102 5.59 -19.03 -13.39
C ARG A 102 4.51 -18.42 -14.28
N ASP A 103 4.65 -18.51 -15.60
CA ASP A 103 3.74 -17.87 -16.56
C ASP A 103 2.36 -18.54 -16.56
N ALA A 104 2.31 -19.88 -16.48
CA ALA A 104 1.06 -20.60 -16.29
C ALA A 104 0.36 -20.19 -14.98
N ALA A 105 1.11 -20.06 -13.88
CA ALA A 105 0.57 -19.61 -12.61
C ALA A 105 0.09 -18.14 -12.67
N ARG A 106 0.80 -17.27 -13.40
CA ARG A 106 0.42 -15.87 -13.62
C ARG A 106 -0.89 -15.76 -14.39
N GLU A 107 -1.03 -16.49 -15.49
CA GLU A 107 -2.26 -16.51 -16.30
C GLU A 107 -3.46 -16.94 -15.43
N HIS A 108 -3.28 -18.00 -14.64
CA HIS A 108 -4.32 -18.47 -13.72
C HIS A 108 -4.67 -17.41 -12.65
N ARG A 109 -3.66 -16.79 -12.04
CA ARG A 109 -3.85 -15.69 -11.08
C ARG A 109 -4.60 -14.52 -11.69
N ASP A 110 -4.27 -14.10 -12.91
CA ASP A 110 -4.89 -12.94 -13.54
C ASP A 110 -6.36 -13.24 -13.94
N ALA A 111 -6.64 -14.45 -14.42
CA ALA A 111 -7.98 -14.91 -14.71
C ALA A 111 -8.88 -14.95 -13.45
N THR A 112 -8.37 -15.51 -12.34
CA THR A 112 -9.10 -15.60 -11.08
C THR A 112 -9.24 -14.24 -10.38
N ALA A 113 -8.23 -13.37 -10.44
CA ALA A 113 -8.32 -11.99 -9.96
C ALA A 113 -9.39 -11.19 -10.71
N LYS A 114 -9.52 -11.38 -12.02
CA LYS A 114 -10.61 -10.80 -12.81
C LYS A 114 -11.97 -11.34 -12.38
N ALA A 115 -12.10 -12.66 -12.20
CA ALA A 115 -13.35 -13.27 -11.73
C ALA A 115 -13.77 -12.74 -10.35
N TYR A 116 -12.80 -12.55 -9.43
CA TYR A 116 -13.04 -11.92 -8.13
C TYR A 116 -13.52 -10.46 -8.26
N ALA A 117 -12.90 -9.66 -9.13
CA ALA A 117 -13.33 -8.27 -9.35
C ALA A 117 -14.75 -8.17 -9.94
N ASP A 118 -15.08 -9.07 -10.87
CA ASP A 118 -16.41 -9.17 -11.46
C ASP A 118 -17.44 -9.61 -10.39
N ALA A 119 -17.11 -10.59 -9.54
CA ALA A 119 -17.95 -11.03 -8.42
C ALA A 119 -18.14 -9.94 -7.35
N MET A 120 -17.10 -9.19 -7.01
CA MET A 120 -17.15 -8.07 -6.06
C MET A 120 -18.12 -6.98 -6.53
N SER A 121 -18.12 -6.71 -7.84
CA SER A 121 -19.00 -5.72 -8.47
C SER A 121 -20.45 -6.21 -8.54
N ALA A 122 -20.66 -7.51 -8.71
CA ALA A 122 -21.99 -8.12 -8.82
C ALA A 122 -22.67 -8.40 -7.47
N ALA A 123 -21.91 -8.63 -6.40
CA ALA A 123 -22.46 -8.99 -5.11
C ALA A 123 -23.29 -7.84 -4.51
N GLY A 124 -24.52 -8.13 -4.07
CA GLY A 124 -25.32 -7.28 -3.18
C GLY A 124 -25.28 -7.80 -1.74
N ASP A 125 -25.49 -6.94 -0.74
CA ASP A 125 -25.53 -7.37 0.67
C ASP A 125 -26.76 -8.24 1.00
N ASP A 126 -27.84 -8.13 0.21
CA ASP A 126 -29.11 -8.85 0.40
C ASP A 126 -29.22 -10.13 -0.46
N ASP A 127 -28.15 -10.53 -1.15
CA ASP A 127 -28.10 -11.71 -2.03
C ASP A 127 -27.08 -12.73 -1.49
N PRO A 128 -27.52 -13.73 -0.70
CA PRO A 128 -26.65 -14.76 -0.15
C PRO A 128 -25.91 -15.58 -1.22
N ASP A 129 -26.53 -15.82 -2.38
CA ASP A 129 -25.92 -16.59 -3.45
C ASP A 129 -24.79 -15.80 -4.12
N ALA A 130 -24.99 -14.50 -4.32
CA ALA A 130 -23.94 -13.62 -4.84
C ALA A 130 -22.78 -13.46 -3.85
N LEU A 131 -23.05 -13.36 -2.54
CA LEU A 131 -22.02 -13.34 -1.50
C LEU A 131 -21.25 -14.68 -1.41
N HIS A 132 -21.94 -15.80 -1.59
CA HIS A 132 -21.29 -17.12 -1.64
C HIS A 132 -20.35 -17.23 -2.86
N LYS A 133 -20.81 -16.81 -4.05
CA LYS A 133 -19.98 -16.76 -5.26
C LYS A 133 -18.78 -15.85 -5.09
N LEU A 134 -18.97 -14.70 -4.45
CA LEU A 134 -17.88 -13.78 -4.13
C LEU A 134 -16.85 -14.44 -3.20
N ALA A 135 -17.29 -15.12 -2.14
CA ALA A 135 -16.39 -15.83 -1.23
C ALA A 135 -15.59 -16.94 -1.93
N GLN A 136 -16.24 -17.68 -2.84
CA GLN A 136 -15.55 -18.68 -3.66
C GLN A 136 -14.53 -18.02 -4.60
N ALA A 137 -14.92 -16.99 -5.34
CA ALA A 137 -14.02 -16.28 -6.25
C ALA A 137 -12.82 -15.66 -5.50
N ARG A 138 -13.03 -15.19 -4.27
CA ARG A 138 -11.93 -14.72 -3.40
C ARG A 138 -10.99 -15.85 -3.01
N THR A 139 -11.53 -17.02 -2.67
CA THR A 139 -10.74 -18.20 -2.31
C THR A 139 -9.87 -18.62 -3.49
N ASP A 140 -10.47 -18.74 -4.69
CA ASP A 140 -9.78 -19.13 -5.92
C ASP A 140 -8.70 -18.10 -6.30
N ALA A 141 -9.02 -16.81 -6.24
CA ALA A 141 -8.06 -15.74 -6.54
C ALA A 141 -6.88 -15.69 -5.55
N TYR A 142 -7.17 -15.91 -4.26
CA TYR A 142 -6.13 -15.94 -3.24
C TYR A 142 -5.21 -17.16 -3.37
N ASP A 143 -5.79 -18.34 -3.63
CA ASP A 143 -5.01 -19.57 -3.86
C ASP A 143 -4.11 -19.44 -5.09
N ALA A 144 -4.65 -18.95 -6.20
CA ALA A 144 -3.89 -18.68 -7.42
C ALA A 144 -2.78 -17.62 -7.20
N HIS A 145 -3.03 -16.62 -6.34
CA HIS A 145 -2.00 -15.65 -5.95
C HIS A 145 -0.87 -16.32 -5.17
N CYS A 146 -1.17 -17.19 -4.22
CA CYS A 146 -0.16 -17.93 -3.46
C CYS A 146 0.64 -18.85 -4.38
N ALA A 147 -0.02 -19.61 -5.26
CA ALA A 147 0.63 -20.48 -6.23
C ALA A 147 1.55 -19.70 -7.19
N TYR A 148 1.14 -18.49 -7.60
CA TYR A 148 2.01 -17.61 -8.39
C TYR A 148 3.26 -17.19 -7.62
N LEU A 149 3.15 -16.80 -6.35
CA LEU A 149 4.30 -16.40 -5.55
C LEU A 149 5.29 -17.56 -5.36
N GLU A 150 4.79 -18.77 -5.09
CA GLU A 150 5.62 -19.98 -5.03
C GLU A 150 6.30 -20.28 -6.35
N ALA A 151 5.57 -20.23 -7.46
CA ALA A 151 6.12 -20.47 -8.80
C ALA A 151 7.15 -19.39 -9.22
N ASN A 152 6.97 -18.16 -8.74
CA ASN A 152 7.84 -17.04 -9.07
C ASN A 152 9.11 -17.00 -8.21
N ALA A 153 9.09 -17.53 -6.99
CA ALA A 153 10.24 -17.45 -6.08
C ALA A 153 11.53 -18.07 -6.67
N PRO A 154 11.51 -19.30 -7.25
CA PRO A 154 12.70 -19.85 -7.90
C PRO A 154 13.16 -19.04 -9.11
N VAL A 155 12.24 -18.42 -9.85
CA VAL A 155 12.58 -17.51 -10.96
C VAL A 155 13.34 -16.30 -10.44
N GLU A 156 12.85 -15.67 -9.36
CA GLU A 156 13.51 -14.50 -8.76
C GLU A 156 14.92 -14.85 -8.24
N GLU A 157 15.08 -15.98 -7.55
CA GLU A 157 16.38 -16.47 -7.10
C GLU A 157 17.33 -16.75 -8.28
N TYR A 158 16.83 -17.38 -9.33
CA TYR A 158 17.61 -17.64 -10.54
C TYR A 158 18.10 -16.32 -11.19
N LYS A 159 17.22 -15.32 -11.24
CA LYS A 159 17.52 -14.00 -11.81
C LYS A 159 18.49 -13.20 -10.93
N ASP A 160 18.42 -13.32 -9.61
CA ASP A 160 19.36 -12.67 -8.70
C ASP A 160 20.79 -13.18 -8.96
N VAL A 161 20.98 -14.50 -9.12
CA VAL A 161 22.30 -15.07 -9.46
C VAL A 161 22.78 -14.61 -10.85
N THR A 162 21.89 -14.55 -11.84
CA THR A 162 22.27 -14.04 -13.18
C THR A 162 22.65 -12.56 -13.13
N ALA A 163 21.93 -11.75 -12.34
CA ALA A 163 22.21 -10.34 -12.17
C ALA A 163 23.57 -10.08 -11.50
N GLN A 164 24.03 -10.96 -10.61
CA GLN A 164 25.38 -10.86 -10.02
C GLN A 164 26.48 -10.96 -11.09
N ALA A 165 26.32 -11.85 -12.07
CA ALA A 165 27.23 -11.93 -13.22
C ALA A 165 27.11 -10.69 -14.13
N ALA A 166 25.89 -10.19 -14.36
CA ALA A 166 25.66 -8.96 -15.12
C ALA A 166 26.31 -7.73 -14.45
N ALA A 167 26.23 -7.61 -13.12
CA ALA A 167 26.88 -6.56 -12.35
C ALA A 167 28.41 -6.59 -12.52
N GLU A 168 29.00 -7.79 -12.49
CA GLU A 168 30.45 -7.97 -12.70
C GLU A 168 30.87 -7.55 -14.12
N LEU A 169 30.13 -8.02 -15.13
CA LEU A 169 30.41 -7.70 -16.54
C LEU A 169 30.24 -6.19 -16.80
N GLY A 170 29.14 -5.61 -16.32
CA GLY A 170 28.82 -4.19 -16.51
C GLY A 170 29.88 -3.25 -15.93
N ARG A 171 30.48 -3.62 -14.79
CA ARG A 171 31.54 -2.83 -14.15
C ARG A 171 32.85 -2.81 -14.95
N ARG A 172 33.14 -3.88 -15.69
CA ARG A 172 34.41 -4.06 -16.43
C ARG A 172 34.38 -3.48 -17.83
N ASN A 173 33.20 -3.45 -18.44
CA ASN A 173 33.03 -3.01 -19.82
C ASN A 173 32.04 -1.83 -19.91
N PRO A 174 32.34 -0.69 -19.25
CA PRO A 174 31.48 0.49 -19.32
C PRO A 174 31.52 1.11 -20.73
N VAL A 175 30.44 1.80 -21.09
CA VAL A 175 30.47 2.78 -22.18
C VAL A 175 31.24 4.04 -21.72
N PRO A 176 31.74 4.89 -22.64
CA PRO A 176 32.36 6.16 -22.26
C PRO A 176 31.41 7.05 -21.45
N GLU A 177 31.94 7.95 -20.61
CA GLU A 177 31.13 8.92 -19.86
C GLU A 177 30.93 10.21 -20.67
N TRP A 178 29.75 10.80 -20.57
CA TRP A 178 29.49 12.15 -21.04
C TRP A 178 30.10 13.17 -20.07
N GLU A 179 31.20 13.79 -20.47
CA GLU A 179 31.92 14.79 -19.67
C GLU A 179 31.33 16.21 -19.77
N GLY A 180 30.30 16.42 -20.59
CA GLY A 180 29.70 17.74 -20.76
C GLY A 180 28.93 18.22 -19.52
N GLU A 181 28.95 19.52 -19.28
CA GLU A 181 28.19 20.16 -18.19
C GLU A 181 26.72 20.42 -18.54
N GLN A 182 26.34 20.16 -19.79
CA GLN A 182 24.98 20.33 -20.31
C GLN A 182 24.43 19.04 -20.93
N LEU A 183 23.13 18.86 -20.81
CA LEU A 183 22.34 17.82 -21.47
C LEU A 183 21.14 18.49 -22.14
N GLY A 184 21.30 18.86 -23.41
CA GLY A 184 20.37 19.77 -24.07
C GLY A 184 20.25 21.09 -23.30
N ASN A 185 19.05 21.44 -22.86
CA ASN A 185 18.77 22.62 -22.04
C ASN A 185 19.02 22.42 -20.54
N CYS A 186 19.41 21.21 -20.11
CA CYS A 186 19.69 20.95 -18.70
C CYS A 186 21.15 21.22 -18.34
N TYR A 187 21.42 21.66 -17.12
CA TYR A 187 22.74 21.69 -16.50
C TYR A 187 22.94 20.56 -15.50
N LYS A 188 24.19 20.14 -15.31
CA LYS A 188 24.59 19.14 -14.31
C LYS A 188 24.47 19.74 -12.90
N GLN A 189 23.65 19.14 -12.05
CA GLN A 189 23.54 19.53 -10.64
C GLN A 189 24.59 18.82 -9.78
N GLY A 190 24.87 17.55 -10.07
CA GLY A 190 25.85 16.76 -9.33
C GLY A 190 25.76 15.26 -9.63
N HIS A 191 26.81 14.53 -9.25
CA HIS A 191 26.85 13.08 -9.22
C HIS A 191 26.59 12.61 -7.78
N TYR A 192 25.61 11.72 -7.60
CA TYR A 192 25.26 11.14 -6.31
C TYR A 192 25.22 9.62 -6.46
N GLU A 193 25.87 8.92 -5.54
CA GLU A 193 25.94 7.46 -5.58
C GLU A 193 24.55 6.85 -5.31
N PRO A 194 24.04 5.93 -6.15
CA PRO A 194 22.75 5.29 -5.92
C PRO A 194 22.64 4.63 -4.54
N GLY A 195 21.49 4.78 -3.89
CA GLY A 195 21.24 4.21 -2.57
C GLY A 195 21.79 5.03 -1.39
N THR A 196 22.50 6.15 -1.64
CA THR A 196 22.88 7.06 -0.54
C THR A 196 21.77 8.06 -0.21
N ARG A 197 21.91 8.68 0.98
CA ARG A 197 20.99 9.72 1.44
C ARG A 197 21.00 10.92 0.50
N GLU A 198 22.16 11.35 0.02
CA GLU A 198 22.30 12.47 -0.92
C GLU A 198 21.59 12.20 -2.24
N TRP A 199 21.65 10.96 -2.75
CA TRP A 199 20.92 10.57 -3.96
C TRP A 199 19.41 10.61 -3.76
N LEU A 200 18.92 10.12 -2.62
CA LEU A 200 17.49 10.19 -2.28
C LEU A 200 17.01 11.62 -2.05
N GLU A 201 17.79 12.46 -1.34
CA GLU A 201 17.50 13.88 -1.13
C GLU A 201 17.48 14.67 -2.44
N ALA A 202 18.43 14.41 -3.35
CA ALA A 202 18.43 14.98 -4.68
C ALA A 202 17.13 14.62 -5.44
N ARG A 203 16.65 13.38 -5.32
CA ARG A 203 15.37 12.95 -5.89
C ARG A 203 14.16 13.56 -5.19
N GLN A 204 14.27 13.95 -3.93
CA GLN A 204 13.23 14.71 -3.21
C GLN A 204 13.17 16.17 -3.67
N SER A 205 14.10 16.68 -4.48
CA SER A 205 14.09 18.07 -4.97
C SER A 205 13.13 18.34 -6.14
N GLY A 206 12.40 17.32 -6.62
CA GLY A 206 11.42 17.47 -7.69
C GLY A 206 10.73 16.17 -8.09
N ILE A 207 9.98 16.24 -9.18
CA ILE A 207 9.32 15.13 -9.86
C ILE A 207 10.34 14.47 -10.80
N GLY A 208 10.72 13.22 -10.50
CA GLY A 208 11.50 12.40 -11.41
C GLY A 208 10.64 11.79 -12.51
N GLY A 209 11.24 11.32 -13.60
CA GLY A 209 10.50 10.74 -14.72
C GLY A 209 9.64 9.54 -14.30
N SER A 210 10.15 8.68 -13.41
CA SER A 210 9.41 7.55 -12.84
C SER A 210 8.17 7.94 -12.03
N ASP A 211 8.06 9.20 -11.63
CA ASP A 211 6.97 9.72 -10.78
C ASP A 211 5.78 10.21 -11.61
N VAL A 212 6.01 10.49 -12.91
CA VAL A 212 5.03 11.08 -13.82
C VAL A 212 3.84 10.14 -14.04
N GLY A 213 4.09 8.85 -14.30
CA GLY A 213 3.04 7.84 -14.50
C GLY A 213 1.99 7.83 -13.37
N PRO A 214 2.41 7.62 -12.11
CA PRO A 214 1.53 7.72 -10.94
C PRO A 214 0.78 9.04 -10.82
N ILE A 215 1.46 10.20 -10.98
CA ILE A 215 0.83 11.53 -10.89
C ILE A 215 -0.26 11.70 -11.98
N LEU A 216 -0.04 11.12 -13.15
CA LEU A 216 -0.99 11.12 -14.25
C LEU A 216 -2.09 10.07 -14.11
N GLY A 217 -1.94 9.09 -13.21
CA GLY A 217 -2.91 8.01 -12.98
C GLY A 217 -2.81 6.86 -13.99
N ILE A 218 -1.63 6.67 -14.59
CA ILE A 218 -1.37 5.68 -15.67
C ILE A 218 -0.20 4.76 -15.31
N ASP A 219 0.02 4.54 -14.01
CA ASP A 219 1.13 3.73 -13.52
C ASP A 219 0.94 2.23 -13.82
N HIS A 220 2.06 1.53 -13.99
CA HIS A 220 2.10 0.10 -14.30
C HIS A 220 2.55 -0.75 -13.10
N HIS A 221 3.10 -0.13 -12.05
CA HIS A 221 3.56 -0.80 -10.82
C HIS A 221 2.61 -0.64 -9.63
N GLY A 222 1.42 -0.05 -9.86
CA GLY A 222 0.41 0.17 -8.82
C GLY A 222 0.75 1.27 -7.82
N ARG A 223 1.74 2.13 -8.09
CA ARG A 223 2.03 3.30 -7.27
C ARG A 223 1.01 4.41 -7.53
N SER A 224 0.54 5.02 -6.46
CA SER A 224 -0.39 6.14 -6.49
C SER A 224 0.33 7.50 -6.40
N THR A 225 -0.37 8.57 -6.76
CA THR A 225 0.08 9.95 -6.51
C THR A 225 0.40 10.19 -5.03
N THR A 226 -0.30 9.52 -4.11
CA THR A 226 -0.04 9.62 -2.67
C THR A 226 1.28 8.96 -2.29
N ASP A 227 1.61 7.80 -2.88
CA ASP A 227 2.88 7.12 -2.61
C ASP A 227 4.06 7.97 -3.09
N ILE A 228 3.93 8.59 -4.27
CA ILE A 228 4.93 9.54 -4.77
C ILE A 228 5.04 10.76 -3.86
N LYS A 229 3.91 11.37 -3.48
CA LYS A 229 3.94 12.52 -2.57
C LYS A 229 4.67 12.17 -1.27
N ASN A 230 4.36 11.02 -0.68
CA ASN A 230 5.02 10.58 0.56
C ASN A 230 6.52 10.43 0.34
N SER A 231 6.97 9.77 -0.73
CA SER A 231 8.41 9.64 -1.01
C SER A 231 9.14 10.98 -1.21
N LYS A 232 8.42 12.05 -1.56
CA LYS A 232 8.97 13.42 -1.63
C LYS A 232 8.93 14.18 -0.31
N LEU A 233 7.99 13.90 0.58
CA LEU A 233 7.72 14.74 1.75
C LEU A 233 8.09 14.09 3.07
N THR A 234 8.23 12.77 3.13
CA THR A 234 8.67 12.07 4.33
C THR A 234 10.19 12.10 4.44
N GLU A 235 10.69 12.13 5.67
CA GLU A 235 12.11 11.97 5.95
C GLU A 235 12.55 10.57 5.51
N ILE A 236 13.75 10.49 4.93
CA ILE A 236 14.38 9.23 4.52
C ILE A 236 14.86 8.50 5.77
N SER A 237 14.31 7.32 6.04
CA SER A 237 14.70 6.52 7.20
C SER A 237 15.99 5.73 6.95
N ASP A 238 16.73 5.43 8.01
CA ASP A 238 17.96 4.62 7.92
C ASP A 238 17.66 3.18 7.47
N ALA A 239 16.50 2.63 7.85
CA ALA A 239 16.05 1.31 7.40
C ALA A 239 15.81 1.26 5.88
N GLU A 240 15.24 2.33 5.29
CA GLU A 240 15.08 2.42 3.84
C GLU A 240 16.42 2.52 3.11
N LEU A 241 17.39 3.24 3.67
CA LEU A 241 18.75 3.32 3.13
C LEU A 241 19.45 1.97 3.17
N GLU A 242 19.41 1.29 4.31
CA GLU A 242 20.03 -0.02 4.49
C GLU A 242 19.43 -1.05 3.52
N ALA A 243 18.10 -1.10 3.40
CA ALA A 243 17.43 -1.99 2.47
C ALA A 243 17.82 -1.75 1.00
N GLN A 244 17.93 -0.49 0.58
CA GLN A 244 18.39 -0.16 -0.78
C GLN A 244 19.86 -0.52 -0.98
N ALA A 245 20.73 -0.19 -0.02
CA ALA A 245 22.15 -0.50 -0.09
C ALA A 245 22.39 -2.01 -0.19
N ILE A 246 21.68 -2.82 0.61
CA ILE A 246 21.76 -4.29 0.53
C ILE A 246 21.36 -4.77 -0.85
N SER A 247 20.18 -4.36 -1.35
CA SER A 247 19.68 -4.78 -2.67
C SER A 247 20.67 -4.45 -3.80
N LEU A 248 21.25 -3.25 -3.79
CA LEU A 248 22.24 -2.83 -4.79
C LEU A 248 23.54 -3.64 -4.70
N GLN A 249 24.07 -3.85 -3.48
CA GLN A 249 25.32 -4.58 -3.27
C GLN A 249 25.22 -6.08 -3.60
N SER A 250 24.08 -6.71 -3.31
CA SER A 250 23.83 -8.12 -3.59
C SER A 250 23.36 -8.40 -5.03
N ALA A 251 23.08 -7.34 -5.80
CA ALA A 251 22.39 -7.42 -7.09
C ALA A 251 21.07 -8.22 -7.02
N SER A 252 20.38 -8.17 -5.88
CA SER A 252 19.20 -8.99 -5.62
C SER A 252 17.92 -8.16 -5.50
N GLY A 253 16.79 -8.79 -5.81
CA GLY A 253 15.50 -8.14 -5.89
C GLY A 253 15.38 -7.13 -7.04
N PRO A 254 14.19 -6.54 -7.24
CA PRO A 254 13.92 -5.73 -8.44
C PRO A 254 14.87 -4.53 -8.63
N LEU A 255 15.23 -3.82 -7.54
CA LEU A 255 16.13 -2.67 -7.60
C LEU A 255 17.57 -3.08 -7.94
N GLY A 256 18.13 -4.03 -7.17
CA GLY A 256 19.47 -4.57 -7.37
C GLY A 256 19.68 -5.17 -8.76
N ARG A 257 18.74 -6.01 -9.21
CA ARG A 257 18.79 -6.58 -10.57
C ARG A 257 18.72 -5.52 -11.65
N GLY A 258 17.83 -4.53 -11.50
CA GLY A 258 17.73 -3.42 -12.45
C GLY A 258 19.05 -2.68 -12.58
N HIS A 259 19.66 -2.32 -11.44
CA HIS A 259 20.96 -1.64 -11.40
C HIS A 259 22.09 -2.49 -12.01
N ALA A 260 22.11 -3.80 -11.74
CA ALA A 260 23.11 -4.71 -12.29
C ALA A 260 23.03 -4.88 -13.81
N TRP A 261 21.83 -4.98 -14.36
CA TRP A 261 21.60 -5.18 -15.79
C TRP A 261 21.77 -3.91 -16.62
N GLU A 262 21.51 -2.74 -16.04
CA GLU A 262 21.55 -1.45 -16.72
C GLU A 262 22.84 -1.21 -17.55
N PRO A 263 24.07 -1.30 -17.01
CA PRO A 263 25.29 -1.10 -17.80
C PRO A 263 25.46 -2.15 -18.92
N VAL A 264 24.99 -3.38 -18.71
CA VAL A 264 25.03 -4.45 -19.72
C VAL A 264 24.07 -4.14 -20.87
N ILE A 265 22.85 -3.68 -20.56
CA ILE A 265 21.85 -3.28 -21.56
C ILE A 265 22.33 -2.07 -22.37
N VAL A 266 22.90 -1.06 -21.71
CA VAL A 266 23.47 0.13 -22.37
C VAL A 266 24.60 -0.27 -23.32
N ARG A 267 25.52 -1.13 -22.86
CA ARG A 267 26.62 -1.62 -23.69
C ARG A 267 26.14 -2.45 -24.87
N GLN A 268 25.18 -3.35 -24.65
CA GLN A 268 24.56 -4.14 -25.72
C GLN A 268 23.97 -3.21 -26.80
N PHE A 269 23.24 -2.17 -26.39
CA PHE A 269 22.68 -1.21 -27.35
C PHE A 269 23.77 -0.49 -28.15
N ALA A 270 24.88 -0.10 -27.51
CA ALA A 270 26.01 0.54 -28.17
C ALA A 270 26.67 -0.39 -29.21
N ASP A 271 26.84 -1.67 -28.87
CA ASP A 271 27.41 -2.67 -29.78
C ASP A 271 26.46 -2.98 -30.96
N ASP A 272 25.14 -2.96 -30.72
CA ASP A 272 24.09 -3.16 -31.74
C ASP A 272 23.93 -1.94 -32.68
N HIS A 273 24.32 -0.74 -32.24
CA HIS A 273 24.14 0.53 -32.96
C HIS A 273 25.48 1.28 -33.11
N PRO A 274 26.45 0.74 -33.87
CA PRO A 274 27.78 1.33 -34.01
C PRO A 274 27.79 2.69 -34.73
N ASP A 275 26.66 3.11 -35.31
CA ASP A 275 26.43 4.44 -35.87
C ASP A 275 26.16 5.52 -34.80
N LEU A 276 25.87 5.11 -33.57
CA LEU A 276 25.65 5.99 -32.43
C LEU A 276 26.78 5.87 -31.42
N THR A 277 27.21 7.02 -30.89
CA THR A 277 28.02 7.07 -29.68
C THR A 277 27.09 7.06 -28.49
N VAL A 278 27.13 5.97 -27.72
CA VAL A 278 26.34 5.80 -26.48
C VAL A 278 27.25 6.08 -25.31
N MET A 279 26.84 7.00 -24.43
CA MET A 279 27.64 7.43 -23.29
C MET A 279 26.84 7.38 -22.00
N SER A 280 27.47 6.96 -20.91
CA SER A 280 26.89 7.07 -19.59
C SER A 280 26.76 8.55 -19.19
N ALA A 281 25.64 8.94 -18.60
CA ALA A 281 25.42 10.32 -18.13
C ALA A 281 24.86 10.32 -16.71
N LYS A 282 25.44 9.49 -15.85
CA LYS A 282 25.03 9.30 -14.45
C LYS A 282 25.25 10.57 -13.64
N ALA A 283 24.22 11.40 -13.61
CA ALA A 283 24.16 12.60 -12.80
C ALA A 283 22.69 12.97 -12.58
N THR A 284 22.47 13.96 -11.72
CA THR A 284 21.20 14.67 -11.66
C THR A 284 21.30 15.92 -12.54
N TRP A 285 20.37 16.05 -13.47
CA TRP A 285 20.28 17.14 -14.43
C TRP A 285 19.03 17.99 -14.17
N ARG A 286 19.14 19.30 -14.38
CA ARG A 286 18.11 20.29 -14.04
C ARG A 286 17.92 21.30 -15.17
N ASN A 287 16.70 21.78 -15.35
CA ASN A 287 16.36 22.88 -16.24
C ASN A 287 15.56 23.93 -15.47
N ASP A 288 16.01 25.18 -15.50
CA ASP A 288 15.35 26.29 -14.79
C ASP A 288 13.99 26.66 -15.41
N ASP A 289 13.76 26.35 -16.69
CA ASP A 289 12.46 26.54 -17.36
C ASP A 289 11.42 25.49 -16.92
N VAL A 290 11.87 24.35 -16.39
CA VAL A 290 11.03 23.26 -15.89
C VAL A 290 11.49 22.86 -14.48
N PRO A 291 11.44 23.78 -13.50
CA PRO A 291 12.15 23.66 -12.23
C PRO A 291 11.60 22.57 -11.30
N TYR A 292 10.43 22.02 -11.61
CA TYR A 292 9.86 20.89 -10.87
C TYR A 292 10.37 19.53 -11.37
N SER A 293 11.06 19.47 -12.50
CA SER A 293 11.52 18.23 -13.12
C SER A 293 12.94 17.89 -12.69
N VAL A 294 13.17 16.63 -12.32
CA VAL A 294 14.51 16.09 -12.00
C VAL A 294 14.83 15.02 -13.03
N VAL A 295 15.93 15.20 -13.76
CA VAL A 295 16.34 14.29 -14.83
C VAL A 295 17.51 13.42 -14.37
N ASN A 296 17.32 12.11 -14.43
CA ASN A 296 18.35 11.10 -14.25
C ASN A 296 18.14 10.10 -15.37
N VAL A 297 19.14 9.96 -16.24
CA VAL A 297 19.08 9.10 -17.42
C VAL A 297 20.08 7.96 -17.26
N ASP A 298 19.85 6.84 -17.94
CA ASP A 298 20.80 5.73 -17.91
C ASP A 298 21.99 6.00 -18.82
N ALA A 299 21.71 6.48 -20.04
CA ALA A 299 22.71 6.90 -20.99
C ALA A 299 22.18 8.01 -21.93
N VAL A 300 23.09 8.61 -22.69
CA VAL A 300 22.81 9.59 -23.73
C VAL A 300 23.33 9.10 -25.07
N LEU A 301 22.70 9.59 -26.13
CA LEU A 301 22.96 9.20 -27.51
C LEU A 301 23.51 10.39 -28.28
N SER A 302 24.50 10.14 -29.13
CA SER A 302 25.12 11.10 -30.03
C SER A 302 25.32 10.49 -31.41
N SER A 303 24.82 11.17 -32.45
CA SER A 303 25.05 10.77 -33.85
C SER A 303 26.30 11.38 -34.49
N ASP A 304 27.03 12.24 -33.78
CA ASP A 304 28.20 12.98 -34.28
C ASP A 304 29.52 12.57 -33.62
N GLY A 305 29.59 11.36 -33.06
CA GLY A 305 30.83 10.82 -32.50
C GLY A 305 31.12 11.25 -31.06
N GLY A 306 30.11 11.74 -30.34
CA GLY A 306 30.21 12.18 -28.95
C GLY A 306 30.38 13.69 -28.78
N ASP A 307 30.28 14.48 -29.85
CA ASP A 307 30.42 15.94 -29.77
C ASP A 307 29.16 16.60 -29.20
N THR A 308 27.97 16.13 -29.60
CA THR A 308 26.68 16.62 -29.10
C THR A 308 25.71 15.50 -28.77
N VAL A 309 24.93 15.70 -27.71
CA VAL A 309 23.84 14.79 -27.32
C VAL A 309 22.58 15.15 -28.10
N ASP A 310 22.01 14.18 -28.79
CA ASP A 310 20.76 14.33 -29.55
C ASP A 310 19.61 13.42 -29.08
N GLY A 311 19.90 12.45 -28.19
CA GLY A 311 18.89 11.56 -27.63
C GLY A 311 19.20 11.04 -26.23
N ILE A 312 18.19 10.42 -25.60
CA ILE A 312 18.27 9.79 -24.27
C ILE A 312 18.08 8.28 -24.42
N PHE A 313 18.79 7.49 -23.62
CA PHE A 313 18.59 6.05 -23.53
C PHE A 313 18.21 5.64 -22.11
N GLU A 314 17.13 4.87 -22.02
CA GLU A 314 16.54 4.44 -20.75
C GLU A 314 16.29 2.94 -20.75
N SER A 315 16.86 2.24 -19.77
CA SER A 315 16.77 0.79 -19.66
C SER A 315 15.70 0.38 -18.63
N LYS A 316 15.11 -0.80 -18.85
CA LYS A 316 14.17 -1.46 -17.94
C LYS A 316 14.41 -2.96 -17.95
N THR A 317 14.28 -3.59 -16.80
CA THR A 317 14.11 -5.04 -16.69
C THR A 317 12.62 -5.37 -16.59
N GLY A 318 12.17 -6.37 -17.33
CA GLY A 318 10.78 -6.82 -17.41
C GLY A 318 10.65 -8.30 -17.07
N SER A 319 9.44 -8.73 -16.74
CA SER A 319 9.13 -10.14 -16.45
C SER A 319 7.92 -10.67 -17.23
N ASP A 320 7.39 -9.87 -18.15
CA ASP A 320 6.20 -10.21 -18.93
C ASP A 320 6.32 -9.69 -20.36
N ALA A 321 6.62 -10.56 -21.32
CA ALA A 321 6.76 -10.17 -22.71
C ALA A 321 5.48 -9.58 -23.33
N ALA A 322 4.30 -9.96 -22.83
CA ALA A 322 3.03 -9.47 -23.34
C ALA A 322 2.82 -7.98 -23.04
N GLN A 323 3.33 -7.49 -21.90
CA GLN A 323 3.26 -6.06 -21.54
C GLN A 323 4.06 -5.14 -22.47
N TRP A 324 4.97 -5.71 -23.27
CA TRP A 324 5.86 -4.99 -24.18
C TRP A 324 5.51 -5.29 -25.66
N ALA A 325 4.45 -6.05 -25.94
CA ALA A 325 4.11 -6.43 -27.32
C ALA A 325 3.75 -5.21 -28.19
N ASP A 326 2.98 -4.27 -27.63
CA ASP A 326 2.50 -3.07 -28.33
C ASP A 326 3.33 -1.81 -28.00
N GLY A 327 4.60 -2.02 -27.62
CA GLY A 327 5.52 -0.98 -27.18
C GLY A 327 5.64 -0.86 -25.66
N PRO A 328 6.41 0.12 -25.16
CA PRO A 328 6.67 0.26 -23.74
C PRO A 328 5.39 0.61 -22.97
N PRO A 329 5.20 0.06 -21.76
CA PRO A 329 4.14 0.45 -20.85
C PRO A 329 4.01 1.98 -20.70
N PRO A 330 2.79 2.53 -20.61
CA PRO A 330 2.57 3.99 -20.59
C PRO A 330 3.35 4.75 -19.52
N GLY A 331 3.55 4.17 -18.34
CA GLY A 331 4.34 4.80 -17.28
C GLY A 331 5.81 5.01 -17.67
N TYR A 332 6.41 4.07 -18.41
CA TYR A 332 7.78 4.24 -18.93
C TYR A 332 7.85 5.22 -20.10
N ARG A 333 6.83 5.25 -20.97
CA ARG A 333 6.68 6.30 -21.99
C ARG A 333 6.63 7.69 -21.34
N ALA A 334 5.83 7.84 -20.29
CA ALA A 334 5.71 9.09 -19.54
C ALA A 334 7.05 9.51 -18.92
N GLN A 335 7.82 8.56 -18.38
CA GLN A 335 9.17 8.81 -17.84
C GLN A 335 10.09 9.40 -18.92
N LEU A 336 10.28 8.69 -20.03
CA LEU A 336 11.18 9.15 -21.09
C LEU A 336 10.70 10.47 -21.70
N ALA A 337 9.40 10.59 -21.99
CA ALA A 337 8.84 11.82 -22.56
C ALA A 337 9.06 13.03 -21.65
N GLN A 338 8.99 12.88 -20.31
CA GLN A 338 9.29 13.97 -19.39
C GLN A 338 10.76 14.37 -19.44
N TYR A 339 11.69 13.41 -19.56
CA TYR A 339 13.11 13.71 -19.72
C TYR A 339 13.38 14.42 -21.05
N LEU A 340 12.78 13.98 -22.16
CA LEU A 340 12.88 14.66 -23.45
C LEU A 340 12.31 16.08 -23.40
N HIS A 341 11.16 16.27 -22.75
CA HIS A 341 10.57 17.59 -22.57
C HIS A 341 11.50 18.51 -21.77
N THR A 342 12.05 18.02 -20.66
CA THR A 342 12.90 18.80 -19.75
C THR A 342 14.24 19.16 -20.39
N THR A 343 14.86 18.21 -21.11
CA THR A 343 16.14 18.42 -21.80
C THR A 343 15.99 19.16 -23.13
N GLY A 344 14.80 19.19 -23.73
CA GLY A 344 14.56 19.77 -25.05
C GLY A 344 14.93 18.85 -26.23
N LEU A 345 15.47 17.65 -25.93
CA LEU A 345 15.82 16.62 -26.90
C LEU A 345 14.56 16.05 -27.57
N LYS A 346 14.71 15.52 -28.80
CA LYS A 346 13.56 15.17 -29.65
C LYS A 346 13.16 13.72 -29.58
N TYR A 347 14.09 12.84 -29.24
CA TYR A 347 13.84 11.41 -29.18
C TYR A 347 14.64 10.75 -28.07
N GLY A 348 14.19 9.59 -27.66
CA GLY A 348 14.99 8.67 -26.88
C GLY A 348 14.65 7.23 -27.21
N VAL A 349 15.34 6.31 -26.56
CA VAL A 349 15.15 4.87 -26.69
C VAL A 349 14.83 4.30 -25.33
N ILE A 350 13.77 3.50 -25.24
CA ILE A 350 13.52 2.61 -24.11
C ILE A 350 14.01 1.22 -24.48
N ALA A 351 14.93 0.66 -23.71
CA ALA A 351 15.33 -0.73 -23.79
C ALA A 351 14.63 -1.56 -22.72
N ALA A 352 14.09 -2.71 -23.10
CA ALA A 352 13.45 -3.65 -22.19
C ALA A 352 14.16 -5.00 -22.25
N ARG A 353 14.83 -5.37 -21.15
CA ARG A 353 15.39 -6.72 -20.96
C ARG A 353 14.35 -7.59 -20.26
N ILE A 354 13.68 -8.45 -21.02
CA ILE A 354 12.55 -9.25 -20.58
C ILE A 354 13.06 -10.64 -20.18
N ASP A 355 12.80 -11.01 -18.93
CA ASP A 355 13.24 -12.26 -18.32
C ASP A 355 14.71 -12.57 -18.55
N ASP A 356 15.53 -11.52 -18.58
CA ASP A 356 16.98 -11.59 -18.76
C ASP A 356 17.43 -12.18 -20.11
N ARG A 357 16.49 -12.47 -21.03
CA ARG A 357 16.73 -13.16 -22.31
C ARG A 357 16.57 -12.25 -23.51
N GLU A 358 15.41 -11.61 -23.61
CA GLU A 358 15.02 -10.84 -24.78
C GLU A 358 15.27 -9.36 -24.52
N THR A 359 16.03 -8.70 -25.40
CA THR A 359 16.14 -7.23 -25.39
C THR A 359 15.29 -6.66 -26.52
N ARG A 360 14.36 -5.75 -26.19
CA ARG A 360 13.60 -4.96 -27.17
C ARG A 360 13.95 -3.48 -27.05
N TYR A 361 14.08 -2.79 -28.18
CA TYR A 361 14.34 -1.34 -28.24
C TYR A 361 13.15 -0.60 -28.84
N TYR A 362 12.74 0.48 -28.19
CA TYR A 362 11.62 1.31 -28.62
C TYR A 362 12.06 2.76 -28.70
N ARG A 363 12.14 3.28 -29.92
CA ARG A 363 12.40 4.71 -30.15
C ARG A 363 11.11 5.50 -29.94
N ILE A 364 11.17 6.50 -29.07
CA ILE A 364 10.04 7.37 -28.72
C ILE A 364 10.41 8.82 -29.02
N SER A 365 9.52 9.54 -29.67
CA SER A 365 9.64 10.99 -29.91
C SER A 365 8.89 11.80 -28.85
N VAL A 366 9.37 13.01 -28.55
CA VAL A 366 8.81 13.86 -27.47
C VAL A 366 7.34 14.26 -27.69
N ASP A 367 6.90 14.28 -28.94
CA ASP A 367 5.56 14.65 -29.38
C ASP A 367 4.59 13.45 -29.47
N GLU A 368 5.07 12.22 -29.26
CA GLU A 368 4.21 11.04 -29.19
C GLU A 368 3.26 11.11 -27.98
N PRO A 369 2.02 10.62 -28.12
CA PRO A 369 1.10 10.53 -27.00
C PRO A 369 1.58 9.47 -26.00
N ILE A 370 1.38 9.72 -24.70
CA ILE A 370 1.84 8.80 -23.64
C ILE A 370 1.09 7.46 -23.68
N VAL A 371 -0.22 7.53 -23.97
CA VAL A 371 -1.09 6.39 -24.24
C VAL A 371 -1.66 6.54 -25.64
N GLU A 372 -2.00 5.43 -26.28
CA GLU A 372 -2.61 5.47 -27.61
C GLU A 372 -3.88 6.35 -27.62
N GLY A 373 -3.97 7.27 -28.60
CA GLY A 373 -5.05 8.25 -28.70
C GLY A 373 -5.09 9.31 -27.59
N GLY A 374 -4.10 9.32 -26.69
CA GLY A 374 -3.99 10.25 -25.59
C GLY A 374 -3.26 11.55 -25.93
N LYS A 375 -2.77 12.22 -24.89
CA LYS A 375 -2.06 13.50 -25.00
C LYS A 375 -0.54 13.29 -24.92
N PRO A 376 0.26 14.14 -25.59
CA PRO A 376 1.71 14.17 -25.40
C PRO A 376 2.06 14.81 -24.06
N ILE A 377 3.31 14.63 -23.62
CA ILE A 377 3.81 15.13 -22.33
C ILE A 377 3.73 16.65 -22.18
N ALA A 378 3.82 17.39 -23.29
CA ALA A 378 3.71 18.86 -23.30
C ALA A 378 2.36 19.36 -22.75
N GLU A 379 1.27 18.62 -22.95
CA GLU A 379 -0.05 18.98 -22.43
C GLU A 379 -0.26 18.64 -20.95
N HIS A 380 0.70 17.94 -20.33
CA HIS A 380 0.64 17.56 -18.93
C HIS A 380 1.48 18.45 -18.01
N GLN A 381 2.28 19.36 -18.56
CA GLN A 381 3.23 20.19 -17.80
C GLN A 381 2.54 21.06 -16.74
N GLU A 382 1.37 21.65 -17.04
CA GLU A 382 0.63 22.46 -16.04
C GLU A 382 0.20 21.62 -14.84
N LYS A 383 -0.25 20.37 -15.07
CA LYS A 383 -0.63 19.45 -13.99
C LYS A 383 0.58 19.06 -13.13
N LEU A 384 1.72 18.78 -13.76
CA LEU A 384 2.95 18.43 -13.04
C LEU A 384 3.46 19.63 -12.22
N ALA A 385 3.57 20.80 -12.85
CA ALA A 385 4.00 22.04 -12.20
C ALA A 385 3.11 22.42 -11.00
N SER A 386 1.78 22.39 -11.18
CA SER A 386 0.82 22.71 -10.10
C SER A 386 0.79 21.65 -9.00
N THR A 387 1.13 20.40 -9.32
CA THR A 387 1.28 19.33 -8.32
C THR A 387 2.54 19.55 -7.49
N TRP A 388 3.69 19.80 -8.14
CA TRP A 388 4.94 20.10 -7.44
C TRP A 388 4.82 21.35 -6.56
N LYS A 389 4.27 22.45 -7.11
CA LYS A 389 4.05 23.69 -6.35
C LYS A 389 3.21 23.48 -5.09
N ARG A 390 2.20 22.60 -5.15
CA ARG A 390 1.46 22.21 -3.94
C ARG A 390 2.36 21.47 -2.98
N TRP A 391 3.11 20.47 -3.42
CA TRP A 391 3.98 19.71 -2.53
C TRP A 391 5.10 20.55 -1.92
N GLU A 392 5.66 21.52 -2.63
CA GLU A 392 6.61 22.48 -2.07
C GLU A 392 5.97 23.34 -0.98
N ALA A 393 4.76 23.86 -1.24
CA ALA A 393 4.00 24.61 -0.24
C ALA A 393 3.70 23.72 0.98
N GLU A 394 3.32 22.46 0.76
CA GLU A 394 3.09 21.49 1.84
C GLU A 394 4.36 21.05 2.56
N ARG A 395 5.54 21.12 1.93
CA ARG A 395 6.82 20.86 2.62
C ARG A 395 7.15 21.99 3.59
N GLN A 396 6.88 23.23 3.18
CA GLN A 396 7.15 24.42 3.99
C GLN A 396 6.09 24.65 5.08
N ASP A 397 4.83 24.41 4.72
CA ASP A 397 3.65 24.54 5.57
C ASP A 397 2.77 23.29 5.39
N PRO A 398 3.10 22.19 6.09
CA PRO A 398 2.33 20.95 6.02
C PRO A 398 0.86 21.24 6.26
N PRO A 399 -0.03 20.82 5.33
CA PRO A 399 -1.42 21.19 5.42
C PRO A 399 -1.96 20.61 6.71
N GLY A 400 -2.41 21.49 7.59
CA GLY A 400 -3.18 21.08 8.75
C GLY A 400 -4.34 20.19 8.32
N PRO A 401 -4.84 19.32 9.21
CA PRO A 401 -5.89 18.40 8.84
C PRO A 401 -7.11 19.18 8.33
N ARG A 402 -7.72 18.72 7.23
CA ARG A 402 -8.80 19.49 6.60
C ARG A 402 -9.99 19.62 7.56
N PRO A 403 -10.64 20.79 7.62
CA PRO A 403 -11.83 20.94 8.43
C PRO A 403 -12.96 20.07 7.90
N ASN A 404 -13.67 19.41 8.82
CA ASN A 404 -14.87 18.65 8.55
C ASN A 404 -15.99 19.62 8.10
N LYS A 405 -16.54 19.39 6.90
CA LYS A 405 -17.58 20.21 6.26
C LYS A 405 -18.71 19.36 5.64
N GLY A 406 -18.80 18.08 5.98
CA GLY A 406 -19.73 17.15 5.36
C GLY A 406 -21.18 17.51 5.68
N THR A 407 -22.05 17.50 4.68
CA THR A 407 -23.49 17.71 4.88
C THR A 407 -24.29 16.52 4.38
N PHE A 408 -25.48 16.34 4.93
CA PHE A 408 -26.47 15.44 4.38
C PHE A 408 -27.19 16.11 3.21
N SER A 409 -27.43 15.32 2.17
CA SER A 409 -28.13 15.78 0.97
C SER A 409 -29.41 14.97 0.77
N TRP A 410 -30.47 15.67 0.40
CA TRP A 410 -31.74 15.07 -0.01
C TRP A 410 -32.37 15.87 -1.15
N VAL A 411 -32.75 15.19 -2.21
CA VAL A 411 -33.45 15.76 -3.36
C VAL A 411 -34.94 15.50 -3.19
N LYS A 412 -35.73 16.57 -3.03
CA LYS A 412 -37.18 16.50 -2.76
C LYS A 412 -37.97 15.69 -3.79
N ASN A 413 -37.65 15.88 -5.07
CA ASN A 413 -38.25 15.18 -6.21
C ASN A 413 -37.12 14.64 -7.11
N PRO A 414 -36.53 13.48 -6.81
CA PRO A 414 -35.39 12.97 -7.56
C PRO A 414 -35.82 12.50 -8.96
N GLY A 415 -35.32 13.16 -10.01
CA GLY A 415 -35.62 12.82 -11.41
C GLY A 415 -34.51 12.07 -12.14
N THR A 416 -33.33 11.93 -11.54
CA THR A 416 -32.16 11.27 -12.14
C THR A 416 -31.65 10.14 -11.26
N ALA A 417 -31.01 9.13 -11.87
CA ALA A 417 -30.38 8.02 -11.13
C ALA A 417 -29.40 8.53 -10.05
N SER A 418 -28.60 9.56 -10.35
CA SER A 418 -27.70 10.17 -9.37
C SER A 418 -28.44 10.80 -8.18
N SER A 419 -29.56 11.49 -8.43
CA SER A 419 -30.39 12.04 -7.34
C SER A 419 -31.06 10.97 -6.50
N MET A 420 -31.47 9.86 -7.12
CA MET A 420 -32.06 8.71 -6.42
C MET A 420 -31.02 8.00 -5.54
N GLU A 421 -29.81 7.79 -6.04
CA GLU A 421 -28.72 7.16 -5.26
C GLU A 421 -28.26 8.04 -4.10
N LYS A 422 -28.23 9.37 -4.28
CA LYS A 422 -27.96 10.32 -3.17
C LYS A 422 -28.98 10.15 -2.05
N ASN A 423 -30.28 10.10 -2.39
CA ASN A 423 -31.33 9.87 -1.39
C ASN A 423 -31.21 8.49 -0.75
N ALA A 424 -30.97 7.44 -1.54
CA ALA A 424 -30.80 6.08 -1.06
C ALA A 424 -29.62 5.97 -0.06
N THR A 425 -28.49 6.60 -0.35
CA THR A 425 -27.33 6.65 0.55
C THR A 425 -27.67 7.35 1.87
N THR A 426 -28.30 8.52 1.83
CA THR A 426 -28.71 9.24 3.06
C THR A 426 -29.71 8.42 3.88
N ALA A 427 -30.69 7.78 3.24
CA ALA A 427 -31.66 6.91 3.90
C ALA A 427 -31.00 5.67 4.52
N ARG A 428 -30.05 5.04 3.82
CA ARG A 428 -29.29 3.87 4.29
C ARG A 428 -28.46 4.20 5.53
N ASP A 429 -27.75 5.32 5.52
CA ASP A 429 -26.95 5.77 6.67
C ASP A 429 -27.85 6.00 7.90
N LEU A 430 -28.99 6.71 7.73
CA LEU A 430 -29.96 6.94 8.81
C LEU A 430 -30.62 5.64 9.30
N ALA A 431 -30.96 4.74 8.38
CA ALA A 431 -31.55 3.44 8.68
C ALA A 431 -30.61 2.58 9.55
N ALA A 432 -29.33 2.53 9.18
CA ALA A 432 -28.30 1.84 9.95
C ALA A 432 -28.14 2.46 11.35
N TYR A 433 -28.10 3.79 11.47
CA TYR A 433 -28.00 4.47 12.75
C TYR A 433 -29.17 4.14 13.69
N ARG A 434 -30.41 4.24 13.18
CA ARG A 434 -31.65 4.06 13.95
C ARG A 434 -32.15 2.63 14.07
N GLY A 435 -31.54 1.67 13.39
CA GLY A 435 -31.99 0.27 13.39
C GLY A 435 -33.32 0.03 12.67
N ILE A 436 -33.70 0.89 11.72
CA ILE A 436 -34.97 0.83 10.97
C ILE A 436 -34.74 0.38 9.50
N SER A 437 -35.81 0.13 8.76
CA SER A 437 -35.74 -0.15 7.30
C SER A 437 -35.37 1.11 6.50
N GLN A 438 -34.74 0.96 5.33
CA GLN A 438 -34.36 2.08 4.45
C GLN A 438 -35.60 2.87 3.99
N GLU A 439 -36.71 2.21 3.72
CA GLU A 439 -37.98 2.81 3.31
C GLU A 439 -38.54 3.72 4.41
N LYS A 440 -38.49 3.25 5.66
CA LYS A 440 -38.92 4.04 6.82
C LYS A 440 -38.01 5.26 7.03
N ALA A 441 -36.70 5.10 6.92
CA ALA A 441 -35.77 6.22 7.00
C ALA A 441 -36.01 7.25 5.89
N ALA A 442 -36.20 6.79 4.65
CA ALA A 442 -36.53 7.63 3.50
C ALA A 442 -37.84 8.41 3.71
N SER A 443 -38.88 7.75 4.20
CA SER A 443 -40.17 8.39 4.53
C SER A 443 -40.00 9.48 5.59
N LEU A 444 -39.26 9.22 6.67
CA LEU A 444 -39.02 10.22 7.73
C LEU A 444 -38.29 11.47 7.19
N ILE A 445 -37.27 11.28 6.35
CA ILE A 445 -36.53 12.39 5.74
C ILE A 445 -37.42 13.15 4.77
N GLN A 446 -38.15 12.44 3.91
CA GLN A 446 -39.07 13.03 2.94
C GLN A 446 -40.14 13.88 3.65
N ASP A 447 -40.77 13.36 4.70
CA ASP A 447 -41.81 14.08 5.45
C ASP A 447 -41.26 15.38 6.06
N ALA A 448 -40.06 15.32 6.66
CA ALA A 448 -39.39 16.49 7.22
C ALA A 448 -39.05 17.55 6.15
N VAL A 449 -38.55 17.13 4.98
CA VAL A 449 -38.24 18.03 3.86
C VAL A 449 -39.52 18.60 3.23
N TYR A 450 -40.60 17.83 3.16
CA TYR A 450 -41.90 18.32 2.65
C TYR A 450 -42.55 19.31 3.61
N ALA A 451 -42.34 19.15 4.91
CA ALA A 451 -42.72 20.13 5.93
C ALA A 451 -41.87 21.43 5.87
N GLY A 452 -40.93 21.54 4.93
CA GLY A 452 -40.16 22.77 4.68
C GLY A 452 -38.82 22.85 5.40
N LYS A 453 -38.37 21.79 6.08
CA LYS A 453 -37.03 21.78 6.68
C LYS A 453 -35.95 21.70 5.60
N ASN A 454 -34.81 22.34 5.86
CA ASN A 454 -33.60 22.14 5.06
C ASN A 454 -33.20 20.65 5.11
N PRO A 455 -32.82 20.02 3.98
CA PRO A 455 -32.38 18.63 3.93
C PRO A 455 -31.34 18.21 4.97
N ASP A 456 -30.31 19.03 5.20
CA ASP A 456 -29.24 18.70 6.15
C ASP A 456 -29.78 18.68 7.58
N HIS A 457 -30.50 19.73 7.98
CA HIS A 457 -31.13 19.82 9.30
C HIS A 457 -32.20 18.74 9.50
N ALA A 458 -32.99 18.42 8.48
CA ALA A 458 -34.00 17.37 8.53
C ALA A 458 -33.38 16.02 8.92
N VAL A 459 -32.23 15.68 8.33
CA VAL A 459 -31.53 14.44 8.64
C VAL A 459 -30.88 14.52 10.03
N ARG A 460 -30.20 15.62 10.38
CA ARG A 460 -29.58 15.81 11.71
C ARG A 460 -30.59 15.65 12.84
N ASP A 461 -31.76 16.28 12.74
CA ASP A 461 -32.85 16.15 13.72
C ASP A 461 -33.30 14.68 13.87
N LEU A 462 -33.33 13.93 12.78
CA LEU A 462 -33.69 12.50 12.81
C LEU A 462 -32.62 11.62 13.47
N TYR A 463 -31.34 12.02 13.44
CA TYR A 463 -30.29 11.39 14.24
C TYR A 463 -30.42 11.77 15.73
N ALA A 464 -30.61 13.06 16.03
CA ALA A 464 -30.69 13.57 17.41
C ALA A 464 -31.95 13.12 18.17
N SER A 465 -33.03 12.79 17.45
CA SER A 465 -34.29 12.33 18.05
C SER A 465 -34.32 10.82 18.39
N TYR A 466 -33.23 10.09 18.16
CA TYR A 466 -33.16 8.66 18.43
C TYR A 466 -32.24 8.37 19.63
N ASP A 467 -32.82 7.79 20.68
CA ASP A 467 -32.07 7.26 21.82
C ASP A 467 -31.92 5.73 21.70
N PRO A 468 -30.71 5.21 21.38
CA PRO A 468 -30.48 3.78 21.31
C PRO A 468 -30.69 3.06 22.64
N ALA A 469 -30.61 3.75 23.80
CA ALA A 469 -30.82 3.15 25.11
C ALA A 469 -32.26 2.69 25.37
N THR A 470 -33.21 3.15 24.55
CA THR A 470 -34.63 2.79 24.64
C THR A 470 -34.97 1.46 23.97
N ASP A 471 -34.08 0.93 23.12
CA ASP A 471 -34.25 -0.36 22.46
C ASP A 471 -33.36 -1.43 23.13
N PRO A 472 -33.92 -2.31 23.99
CA PRO A 472 -33.15 -3.32 24.71
C PRO A 472 -32.60 -4.43 23.81
N ASP A 473 -33.15 -4.57 22.61
CA ASP A 473 -32.80 -5.60 21.64
C ASP A 473 -31.71 -5.12 20.67
N ARG A 474 -31.47 -3.81 20.59
CA ARG A 474 -30.46 -3.21 19.72
C ARG A 474 -29.06 -3.66 20.07
N ARG A 475 -28.27 -4.04 19.06
CA ARG A 475 -26.85 -4.37 19.22
C ARG A 475 -26.01 -3.62 18.20
N TYR A 476 -24.82 -3.21 18.63
CA TYR A 476 -23.77 -2.66 17.78
C TYR A 476 -22.60 -3.62 17.79
N VAL A 477 -22.09 -3.96 16.61
CA VAL A 477 -20.96 -4.87 16.41
C VAL A 477 -19.85 -4.02 15.82
N THR A 478 -18.99 -3.48 16.68
CA THR A 478 -17.84 -2.69 16.25
C THR A 478 -16.71 -3.62 15.86
N VAL A 479 -16.18 -3.47 14.64
CA VAL A 479 -15.16 -4.35 14.07
C VAL A 479 -13.99 -3.53 13.58
N ASP A 480 -12.80 -4.07 13.79
CA ASP A 480 -11.56 -3.64 13.16
C ASP A 480 -10.73 -4.89 12.78
N PHE A 481 -9.87 -4.75 11.77
CA PHE A 481 -9.02 -5.83 11.27
C PHE A 481 -7.62 -5.34 10.97
N GLU A 482 -6.63 -6.13 11.38
CA GLU A 482 -5.30 -6.07 10.79
C GLU A 482 -5.18 -7.11 9.68
N THR A 483 -4.54 -6.75 8.57
CA THR A 483 -4.41 -7.61 7.38
C THR A 483 -3.00 -7.54 6.80
N ASN A 484 -2.52 -8.64 6.21
CA ASN A 484 -1.20 -8.67 5.57
C ASN A 484 -1.19 -8.19 4.10
N SER A 485 -2.34 -7.69 3.62
CA SER A 485 -2.52 -7.09 2.29
C SER A 485 -3.69 -6.12 2.32
N ARG A 486 -3.76 -5.21 1.35
CA ARG A 486 -4.90 -4.30 1.19
C ARG A 486 -6.08 -4.92 0.43
N SER A 487 -5.92 -6.13 -0.09
CA SER A 487 -6.96 -6.84 -0.86
C SER A 487 -7.18 -8.26 -0.33
N ALA A 488 -8.45 -8.64 -0.18
CA ALA A 488 -8.84 -10.00 0.21
C ALA A 488 -8.49 -11.07 -0.83
N SER A 489 -8.21 -10.70 -2.09
CA SER A 489 -7.71 -11.63 -3.11
C SER A 489 -6.19 -11.85 -3.06
N LYS A 490 -5.47 -11.10 -2.21
CA LYS A 490 -3.99 -11.15 -2.13
C LYS A 490 -3.48 -11.27 -0.69
N GLY A 491 -4.34 -11.56 0.27
CA GLY A 491 -3.94 -11.64 1.66
C GLY A 491 -5.06 -12.11 2.57
N GLN A 492 -4.78 -12.07 3.86
CA GLN A 492 -5.61 -12.60 4.93
C GLN A 492 -5.76 -11.58 6.06
N ILE A 493 -6.85 -11.74 6.81
CA ILE A 493 -7.04 -11.10 8.11
C ILE A 493 -6.09 -11.80 9.09
N ILE A 494 -5.24 -11.03 9.75
CA ILE A 494 -4.24 -11.52 10.72
C ILE A 494 -4.59 -11.19 12.17
N GLN A 495 -5.46 -10.20 12.40
CA GLN A 495 -6.11 -9.97 13.69
C GLN A 495 -7.58 -9.59 13.49
N THR A 496 -8.44 -10.06 14.39
CA THR A 496 -9.85 -9.65 14.48
C THR A 496 -10.11 -9.00 15.84
N GLY A 497 -10.52 -7.73 15.80
CA GLY A 497 -11.10 -7.02 16.94
C GLY A 497 -12.60 -6.88 16.78
N VAL A 498 -13.38 -7.36 17.74
CA VAL A 498 -14.83 -7.13 17.79
C VAL A 498 -15.27 -6.72 19.18
N VAL A 499 -16.09 -5.68 19.26
CA VAL A 499 -16.80 -5.29 20.49
C VAL A 499 -18.29 -5.22 20.21
N VAL A 500 -19.05 -6.07 20.91
CA VAL A 500 -20.51 -6.09 20.82
C VAL A 500 -21.08 -5.33 22.02
N THR A 501 -21.91 -4.32 21.76
CA THR A 501 -22.56 -3.52 22.81
C THR A 501 -24.08 -3.48 22.64
N ASP A 502 -24.81 -3.34 23.74
CA ASP A 502 -26.23 -2.97 23.69
C ASP A 502 -26.44 -1.47 23.36
N GLY A 503 -27.71 -1.05 23.28
CA GLY A 503 -28.07 0.34 23.01
C GLY A 503 -27.63 1.36 24.07
N ARG A 504 -27.20 0.92 25.26
CA ARG A 504 -26.65 1.79 26.32
C ARG A 504 -25.12 1.88 26.27
N GLY A 505 -24.49 1.11 25.40
CA GLY A 505 -23.04 0.95 25.35
C GLY A 505 -22.49 -0.02 26.38
N LYS A 506 -23.33 -0.86 27.00
CA LYS A 506 -22.83 -1.94 27.85
C LYS A 506 -22.26 -3.03 26.94
N VAL A 507 -21.02 -3.42 27.20
CA VAL A 507 -20.37 -4.49 26.44
C VAL A 507 -20.99 -5.84 26.79
N VAL A 508 -21.35 -6.58 25.74
CA VAL A 508 -21.93 -7.91 25.78
C VAL A 508 -20.88 -8.97 25.43
N GLU A 509 -19.98 -8.66 24.50
CA GLU A 509 -18.96 -9.59 24.01
C GLU A 509 -17.75 -8.82 23.49
N ARG A 510 -16.55 -9.41 23.65
CA ARG A 510 -15.31 -8.97 23.01
C ARG A 510 -14.64 -10.14 22.31
N ILE A 511 -14.05 -9.87 21.16
CA ILE A 511 -13.20 -10.79 20.42
C ILE A 511 -11.89 -10.07 20.15
N ASP A 512 -10.80 -10.72 20.54
CA ASP A 512 -9.43 -10.38 20.16
C ASP A 512 -8.76 -11.69 19.75
N SER A 513 -8.40 -11.81 18.48
CA SER A 513 -7.87 -13.07 17.95
C SER A 513 -6.88 -12.81 16.83
N LEU A 514 -5.69 -13.38 16.97
CA LEU A 514 -4.73 -13.53 15.88
C LEU A 514 -5.11 -14.74 15.01
N HIS A 515 -4.82 -14.63 13.71
CA HIS A 515 -5.11 -15.64 12.70
C HIS A 515 -3.87 -15.97 11.89
N GLY A 516 -3.73 -17.24 11.53
CA GLY A 516 -2.58 -17.71 10.77
C GLY A 516 -2.60 -17.24 9.32
N ILE A 517 -1.41 -17.13 8.75
CA ILE A 517 -1.21 -16.85 7.32
C ILE A 517 -0.85 -18.12 6.54
N ASP A 518 -1.13 -18.12 5.25
CA ASP A 518 -0.78 -19.23 4.36
C ASP A 518 0.75 -19.42 4.33
N PRO A 519 1.28 -20.62 4.67
CA PRO A 519 2.72 -20.87 4.71
C PRO A 519 3.45 -20.55 3.40
N ARG A 520 2.76 -20.68 2.26
CA ARG A 520 3.31 -20.46 0.91
C ARG A 520 3.79 -19.04 0.67
N ILE A 521 3.20 -18.08 1.38
CA ILE A 521 3.50 -16.65 1.22
C ILE A 521 4.13 -16.03 2.47
N ARG A 522 4.39 -16.85 3.50
CA ARG A 522 4.91 -16.37 4.79
C ARG A 522 6.23 -15.64 4.61
N ASP A 523 7.16 -16.23 3.87
CA ASP A 523 8.51 -15.69 3.74
C ASP A 523 8.57 -14.53 2.73
N SER A 524 7.66 -14.51 1.74
CA SER A 524 7.61 -13.46 0.71
C SER A 524 6.78 -12.23 1.09
N GLN A 525 5.67 -12.42 1.81
CA GLN A 525 4.70 -11.37 2.12
C GLN A 525 4.57 -11.10 3.64
N GLY A 526 4.83 -12.11 4.47
CA GLY A 526 4.76 -12.01 5.92
C GLY A 526 3.40 -11.48 6.43
N THR A 527 3.47 -10.62 7.44
CA THR A 527 2.31 -9.98 8.07
C THR A 527 2.02 -8.58 7.55
N GLY A 528 2.74 -8.11 6.51
CA GLY A 528 2.53 -6.78 5.94
C GLY A 528 3.13 -5.66 6.79
N ALA A 529 2.35 -4.64 7.11
CA ALA A 529 2.79 -3.39 7.73
C ALA A 529 3.16 -3.52 9.22
N THR A 530 4.10 -4.42 9.53
CA THR A 530 4.53 -4.76 10.89
C THR A 530 5.01 -3.55 11.70
N SER A 531 5.58 -2.54 11.05
CA SER A 531 5.97 -1.28 11.70
C SER A 531 4.78 -0.44 12.18
N VAL A 532 3.59 -0.71 11.65
CA VAL A 532 2.34 -0.04 12.01
C VAL A 532 1.60 -0.83 13.09
N HIS A 533 1.28 -2.10 12.84
CA HIS A 533 0.44 -2.91 13.73
C HIS A 533 1.21 -3.81 14.72
N GLY A 534 2.53 -3.92 14.60
CA GLY A 534 3.38 -4.70 15.51
C GLY A 534 3.27 -6.22 15.41
N ILE A 535 2.33 -6.76 14.61
CA ILE A 535 2.11 -8.21 14.43
C ILE A 535 3.21 -8.79 13.55
N THR A 536 3.99 -9.72 14.10
CA THR A 536 5.09 -10.40 13.41
C THR A 536 4.65 -11.76 12.85
N PRO A 537 5.36 -12.33 11.86
CA PRO A 537 5.09 -13.69 11.40
C PRO A 537 5.06 -14.72 12.55
N ALA A 538 6.01 -14.63 13.49
CA ALA A 538 6.07 -15.53 14.64
C ALA A 538 4.83 -15.47 15.55
N MET A 539 4.14 -14.32 15.61
CA MET A 539 2.91 -14.17 16.40
C MET A 539 1.69 -14.86 15.79
N VAL A 540 1.68 -15.06 14.47
CA VAL A 540 0.57 -15.68 13.74
C VAL A 540 0.85 -17.13 13.33
N ASP A 541 2.10 -17.58 13.47
CA ASP A 541 2.50 -18.95 13.15
C ASP A 541 1.72 -19.98 13.98
N GLY A 542 1.17 -20.98 13.29
CA GLY A 542 0.37 -22.05 13.92
C GLY A 542 -1.05 -21.65 14.32
N HIS A 543 -1.45 -20.38 14.16
CA HIS A 543 -2.84 -19.96 14.36
C HIS A 543 -3.76 -20.46 13.24
N THR A 544 -5.03 -20.68 13.55
CA THR A 544 -6.06 -21.00 12.55
C THR A 544 -6.29 -19.80 11.64
N PRO A 545 -6.31 -19.95 10.30
CA PRO A 545 -6.68 -18.86 9.39
C PRO A 545 -8.13 -18.38 9.63
N PHE A 546 -8.38 -17.09 9.41
CA PHE A 546 -9.70 -16.48 9.66
C PHE A 546 -10.85 -17.24 8.98
N ASP A 547 -10.66 -17.70 7.74
CA ASP A 547 -11.63 -18.49 6.96
C ASP A 547 -12.21 -19.69 7.73
N GLN A 548 -11.37 -20.33 8.54
CA GLN A 548 -11.67 -21.56 9.28
C GLN A 548 -11.96 -21.27 10.76
N SER A 549 -11.78 -20.03 11.21
CA SER A 549 -11.86 -19.63 12.60
C SER A 549 -13.30 -19.64 13.16
N VAL A 550 -13.41 -19.76 14.49
CA VAL A 550 -14.69 -19.58 15.19
C VAL A 550 -15.14 -18.11 15.15
N GLN A 551 -14.19 -17.17 15.05
CA GLN A 551 -14.43 -15.73 14.98
C GLN A 551 -15.17 -15.36 13.70
N ARG A 552 -14.80 -15.93 12.54
CA ARG A 552 -15.56 -15.75 11.30
C ARG A 552 -17.01 -16.23 11.45
N LYS A 553 -17.21 -17.45 11.99
CA LYS A 553 -18.56 -17.99 12.24
C LYS A 553 -19.36 -17.11 13.19
N ARG A 554 -18.71 -16.59 14.23
CA ARG A 554 -19.35 -15.70 15.21
C ARG A 554 -19.72 -14.36 14.58
N LEU A 555 -18.84 -13.76 13.79
CA LEU A 555 -19.12 -12.52 13.05
C LEU A 555 -20.28 -12.70 12.07
N ALA A 556 -20.31 -13.81 11.33
CA ALA A 556 -21.43 -14.15 10.45
C ALA A 556 -22.76 -14.26 11.23
N THR A 557 -22.73 -14.91 12.39
CA THR A 557 -23.90 -15.07 13.26
C THR A 557 -24.39 -13.71 13.78
N LEU A 558 -23.47 -12.84 14.21
CA LEU A 558 -23.79 -11.51 14.69
C LEU A 558 -24.43 -10.68 13.57
N LEU A 559 -23.80 -10.59 12.40
CA LEU A 559 -24.26 -9.72 11.32
C LEU A 559 -25.50 -10.24 10.56
N ALA A 560 -25.85 -11.52 10.74
CA ALA A 560 -27.12 -12.07 10.26
C ALA A 560 -28.33 -11.65 11.12
N ASP A 561 -28.11 -11.23 12.38
CA ASP A 561 -29.21 -10.77 13.23
C ASP A 561 -29.65 -9.36 12.81
N PRO A 562 -30.93 -9.16 12.38
CA PRO A 562 -31.43 -7.87 11.93
C PRO A 562 -31.40 -6.78 13.02
N LYS A 563 -31.28 -7.16 14.30
CA LYS A 563 -31.16 -6.23 15.44
C LYS A 563 -29.75 -5.66 15.59
N THR A 564 -28.77 -6.25 14.93
CA THR A 564 -27.38 -5.79 14.97
C THR A 564 -27.10 -4.72 13.93
N THR A 565 -26.01 -3.98 14.11
CA THR A 565 -25.46 -3.08 13.10
C THR A 565 -23.95 -3.08 13.21
N LEU A 566 -23.31 -3.28 12.06
CA LEU A 566 -21.87 -3.21 11.92
C LEU A 566 -21.43 -1.75 12.17
N VAL A 567 -20.35 -1.58 12.91
CA VAL A 567 -19.70 -0.29 13.12
C VAL A 567 -18.24 -0.46 12.77
N ALA A 568 -17.70 0.45 11.96
CA ALA A 568 -16.27 0.49 11.67
C ALA A 568 -15.84 1.93 11.35
N HIS A 569 -14.56 2.21 11.48
CA HIS A 569 -13.99 3.51 11.13
C HIS A 569 -13.44 3.44 9.71
N ASN A 570 -14.00 4.22 8.77
CA ASN A 570 -13.74 4.06 7.34
C ASN A 570 -14.21 2.69 6.81
N ALA A 571 -15.46 2.37 7.12
CA ALA A 571 -16.09 1.05 6.97
C ALA A 571 -16.02 0.39 5.57
N SER A 572 -15.60 1.11 4.53
CA SER A 572 -15.40 0.54 3.20
C SER A 572 -14.37 -0.59 3.18
N PHE A 573 -13.33 -0.49 4.02
CA PHE A 573 -12.29 -1.50 4.13
C PHE A 573 -12.84 -2.77 4.78
N GLU A 574 -13.36 -2.69 6.00
CA GLU A 574 -13.91 -3.85 6.74
C GLU A 574 -15.05 -4.48 5.96
N LYS A 575 -15.93 -3.66 5.35
CA LYS A 575 -17.01 -4.13 4.49
C LYS A 575 -16.48 -5.00 3.35
N SER A 576 -15.41 -4.58 2.68
CA SER A 576 -14.84 -5.35 1.57
C SER A 576 -14.36 -6.72 2.03
N TRP A 577 -13.65 -6.78 3.17
CA TRP A 577 -13.18 -8.03 3.76
C TRP A 577 -14.34 -8.93 4.20
N ILE A 578 -15.30 -8.41 4.95
CA ILE A 578 -16.45 -9.19 5.46
C ILE A 578 -17.25 -9.81 4.32
N ARG A 579 -17.55 -9.03 3.27
CA ARG A 579 -18.30 -9.50 2.10
C ARG A 579 -17.53 -10.55 1.30
N SER A 580 -16.22 -10.37 1.15
CA SER A 580 -15.33 -11.36 0.51
C SER A 580 -15.22 -12.67 1.29
N HIS A 581 -15.73 -12.74 2.51
CA HIS A 581 -15.87 -13.97 3.31
C HIS A 581 -17.30 -14.52 3.33
N GLY A 582 -18.17 -13.99 2.46
CA GLY A 582 -19.56 -14.42 2.29
C GLY A 582 -20.48 -13.97 3.43
N ILE A 583 -20.10 -12.93 4.16
CA ILE A 583 -20.88 -12.41 5.29
C ILE A 583 -21.61 -11.14 4.83
N PRO A 584 -22.95 -11.05 4.99
CA PRO A 584 -23.71 -9.87 4.60
C PRO A 584 -23.43 -8.69 5.55
N THR A 585 -23.47 -7.48 5.00
CA THR A 585 -23.29 -6.23 5.78
C THR A 585 -24.47 -5.27 5.60
N PRO A 586 -25.71 -5.67 5.98
CA PRO A 586 -26.93 -4.97 5.59
C PRO A 586 -27.11 -3.61 6.29
N ARG A 587 -26.47 -3.42 7.45
CA ARG A 587 -26.52 -2.17 8.23
C ARG A 587 -25.12 -1.82 8.72
N ILE A 588 -24.62 -0.66 8.32
CA ILE A 588 -23.28 -0.21 8.63
C ILE A 588 -23.30 1.24 9.08
N ILE A 589 -22.67 1.53 10.21
CA ILE A 589 -22.32 2.87 10.66
C ILE A 589 -20.83 3.08 10.40
N ASP A 590 -20.52 4.09 9.60
CA ASP A 590 -19.15 4.55 9.37
C ASP A 590 -18.88 5.76 10.28
N THR A 591 -18.07 5.56 11.32
CA THR A 591 -17.76 6.62 12.30
C THR A 591 -16.95 7.76 11.70
N MET A 592 -16.16 7.52 10.65
CA MET A 592 -15.47 8.57 9.91
C MET A 592 -16.48 9.52 9.25
N ARG A 593 -17.54 8.97 8.62
CA ARG A 593 -18.62 9.77 8.03
C ARG A 593 -19.42 10.54 9.08
N LEU A 594 -19.69 9.93 10.24
CA LEU A 594 -20.35 10.64 11.34
C LEU A 594 -19.53 11.85 11.76
N ARG A 595 -18.21 11.68 11.98
CA ARG A 595 -17.31 12.79 12.31
C ARG A 595 -17.34 13.88 11.24
N GLN A 596 -17.11 13.50 9.99
CA GLN A 596 -17.06 14.43 8.86
C GLN A 596 -18.34 15.27 8.72
N ARG A 597 -19.50 14.70 9.10
CA ARG A 597 -20.79 15.35 8.98
C ARG A 597 -21.23 16.13 10.22
N PHE A 598 -20.89 15.68 11.43
CA PHE A 598 -21.39 16.28 12.66
C PHE A 598 -20.38 17.21 13.36
N ASP A 599 -19.08 16.94 13.26
CA ASP A 599 -18.05 17.72 13.96
C ASP A 599 -17.53 18.87 13.08
N HIS A 600 -18.43 19.74 12.59
CA HIS A 600 -18.06 20.83 11.67
C HIS A 600 -17.00 21.77 12.24
N GLY A 601 -16.05 22.17 11.39
CA GLY A 601 -14.96 23.08 11.78
C GLY A 601 -13.84 22.43 12.59
N THR A 602 -14.02 21.18 13.07
CA THR A 602 -12.91 20.38 13.61
C THR A 602 -12.04 19.86 12.48
N VAL A 603 -10.77 19.59 12.79
CA VAL A 603 -9.81 19.04 11.84
C VAL A 603 -9.67 17.52 12.05
N GLY A 604 -9.39 16.80 10.97
CA GLY A 604 -9.02 15.39 11.01
C GLY A 604 -10.25 14.46 10.96
N SER A 605 -10.02 13.25 10.46
CA SER A 605 -11.07 12.22 10.36
C SER A 605 -10.54 10.83 10.70
N THR A 606 -9.41 10.73 11.42
CA THR A 606 -8.86 9.44 11.84
C THR A 606 -9.68 8.82 12.97
N ASN A 607 -9.40 7.56 13.32
CA ASN A 607 -10.06 6.94 14.45
C ASN A 607 -9.70 7.61 15.78
N ALA A 608 -8.42 7.99 15.94
CA ALA A 608 -7.94 8.78 17.06
C ALA A 608 -8.73 10.08 17.22
N ASP A 609 -8.91 10.81 16.10
CA ASP A 609 -9.67 12.05 16.08
C ASP A 609 -11.12 11.85 16.57
N PHE A 610 -11.80 10.80 16.07
CA PHE A 610 -13.17 10.47 16.47
C PHE A 610 -13.26 10.06 17.94
N CYS A 611 -12.32 9.27 18.43
CA CYS A 611 -12.23 8.88 19.84
C CYS A 611 -12.07 10.11 20.75
N GLN A 612 -11.10 10.97 20.44
CA GLN A 612 -10.80 12.16 21.24
C GLN A 612 -12.00 13.11 21.29
N ALA A 613 -12.67 13.37 20.16
CA ALA A 613 -13.84 14.25 20.13
C ALA A 613 -15.04 13.74 20.94
N ASN A 614 -15.04 12.46 21.29
CA ASN A 614 -16.08 11.81 22.08
C ASN A 614 -15.57 11.36 23.46
N GLY A 615 -14.46 11.94 23.93
CA GLY A 615 -13.94 11.76 25.30
C GLY A 615 -13.30 10.38 25.54
N VAL A 616 -12.73 9.78 24.50
CA VAL A 616 -12.04 8.50 24.56
C VAL A 616 -10.57 8.71 24.19
N ASP A 617 -9.68 8.38 25.13
CA ASP A 617 -8.24 8.37 24.87
C ASP A 617 -7.91 7.32 23.81
N TYR A 618 -7.05 7.68 22.87
CA TYR A 618 -6.59 6.79 21.81
C TYR A 618 -5.25 6.17 22.21
N VAL A 619 -5.29 4.91 22.65
CA VAL A 619 -4.14 4.17 23.19
C VAL A 619 -4.01 2.83 22.49
N ASN A 620 -2.77 2.41 22.19
CA ASN A 620 -2.51 1.14 21.50
C ASN A 620 -3.23 1.05 20.13
N GLY A 621 -3.20 2.12 19.34
CA GLY A 621 -3.75 2.11 17.98
C GLY A 621 -2.98 1.15 17.06
N HIS A 622 -3.61 0.75 15.96
CA HIS A 622 -3.12 -0.32 15.08
C HIS A 622 -3.05 -1.69 15.76
N ASN A 623 -3.99 -1.88 16.71
CA ASN A 623 -4.33 -3.16 17.28
C ASN A 623 -5.84 -3.29 17.16
N ALA A 624 -6.29 -4.26 16.37
CA ALA A 624 -7.70 -4.35 16.00
C ALA A 624 -8.65 -4.39 17.20
N ALA A 625 -8.29 -5.10 18.28
CA ALA A 625 -9.14 -5.19 19.46
C ALA A 625 -9.23 -3.87 20.23
N ALA A 626 -8.10 -3.17 20.39
CA ALA A 626 -8.06 -1.85 21.01
C ALA A 626 -8.84 -0.82 20.17
N ASP A 627 -8.63 -0.81 18.86
CA ASP A 627 -9.33 0.06 17.92
C ASP A 627 -10.84 -0.17 17.93
N ALA A 628 -11.30 -1.42 17.94
CA ALA A 628 -12.72 -1.75 18.05
C ALA A 628 -13.33 -1.27 19.38
N ASP A 629 -12.65 -1.44 20.52
CA ASP A 629 -13.15 -0.99 21.83
C ASP A 629 -13.24 0.54 21.91
N MET A 630 -12.17 1.24 21.50
CA MET A 630 -12.13 2.69 21.50
C MET A 630 -13.20 3.29 20.57
N THR A 631 -13.33 2.75 19.35
CA THR A 631 -14.36 3.15 18.39
C THR A 631 -15.76 2.93 18.95
N SER A 632 -15.99 1.80 19.61
CA SER A 632 -17.29 1.47 20.22
C SER A 632 -17.66 2.46 21.32
N ARG A 633 -16.74 2.72 22.25
CA ARG A 633 -16.92 3.71 23.31
C ARG A 633 -17.18 5.11 22.75
N ALA A 634 -16.42 5.51 21.73
CA ALA A 634 -16.53 6.80 21.07
C ALA A 634 -17.88 6.97 20.38
N LEU A 635 -18.38 5.93 19.70
CA LEU A 635 -19.72 5.93 19.10
C LEU A 635 -20.81 6.17 20.15
N HIS A 636 -20.75 5.49 21.29
CA HIS A 636 -21.73 5.68 22.36
C HIS A 636 -21.61 7.06 23.02
N GLY A 637 -20.39 7.60 23.13
CA GLY A 637 -20.16 8.99 23.52
C GLY A 637 -20.83 9.96 22.54
N PHE A 638 -20.63 9.74 21.25
CA PHE A 638 -21.25 10.51 20.16
C PHE A 638 -22.78 10.47 20.23
N MET A 639 -23.37 9.27 20.34
CA MET A 639 -24.82 9.08 20.40
C MET A 639 -25.43 9.78 21.61
N ARG A 640 -24.82 9.64 22.81
CA ARG A 640 -25.28 10.34 24.01
C ARG A 640 -25.20 11.85 23.84
N ARG A 641 -24.07 12.36 23.34
CA ARG A 641 -23.90 13.81 23.10
C ARG A 641 -24.98 14.32 22.15
N LEU A 642 -25.20 13.62 21.03
CA LEU A 642 -26.14 14.04 20.00
C LEU A 642 -27.60 14.02 20.48
N PHE A 643 -28.00 13.02 21.28
CA PHE A 643 -29.35 12.93 21.84
C PHE A 643 -29.66 14.05 22.85
N HIS A 644 -28.66 14.54 23.58
CA HIS A 644 -28.82 15.64 24.54
C HIS A 644 -28.67 17.04 23.89
N THR A 645 -28.37 17.11 22.59
CA THR A 645 -28.31 18.38 21.83
C THR A 645 -29.72 18.83 21.41
N PRO A 646 -30.13 20.08 21.64
CA PRO A 646 -31.42 20.60 21.19
C PRO A 646 -31.56 20.53 19.65
N PRO A 647 -32.79 20.36 19.10
CA PRO A 647 -33.02 20.40 17.65
C PRO A 647 -32.59 21.74 17.03
N GLY A 648 -31.98 21.71 15.84
CA GLY A 648 -31.55 22.92 15.10
C GLY A 648 -30.06 23.28 15.15
N PHE A 649 -29.18 22.32 15.48
CA PHE A 649 -27.72 22.44 15.45
C PHE A 649 -27.07 21.82 14.19
#